data_AF-A0A1T4W088-F1
#
_entry.id   AF-A0A1T4W088-F1
#
_cell.length_a   1.000
_cell.length_b   1.000
_cell.length_c   1.000
_cell.angle_alpha   90.00
_cell.angle_beta   90.00
_cell.angle_gamma   90.00
#
_symmetry.space_group_name_H-M   'P 1'
#
loop_
_entity.id
_entity.type
_entity.pdbx_description
1 polymer ?
#
loop_
_entity_poly.entity_id
_entity_poly.type
_entity_poly.pdbx_seq_one_letter_code
_entity_poly.pdbx_strand_id
1 'polypeptide(L)'
;MADTVEELKRQLQMALAQNEKLKQENSQLKKSHDQDVSNMQGRINTLLADKLRNEDRIAKLTSDNQKLTIHKHNMETVHINILRTIEENSIVYNRLLKRIPFPAVDDYIGLENYYQNIVSTLTRCYATLQYHQTRSLGLGTSEKTHGRNEEEPDEDDANAIAAGKKELQSECEVTASTPDDHDIEDEFTDDTLNEGIEVTSNKAPVEKAKVQATNTQAQEVTLDFLRDELTNKHSQDTFELLENSHKLLEKTSLSCSRRDGEVQHDRARQKLYRLDDSTEIVGIIKLPDGFELKMKCPHCRSFQKFLIKQSPDRYNTCVTPCNGRMELKTLLSPVYTITCPECGDSSQLNSACITNFEIIEKIHKQEERKGQGNPQKEGSTALEKNKTALDCALSEVCEGERKTKERTMSPLRQTENTEMSDASEQKQRRAEYKTIKNDTSAAHSYCTLKDILIRDRNDNEVISPVLFNSEAFSFSPLFLKSKASTGLIVSIATFFSQLGIPKNRVYNFFYGKGLPFSREHMIGLLNGTARAYFHPIAEAIREIIVKNSVSVIMDESRLQIRENAKGSADKSKKSWIWVINSAFGAKHKATYYTATPGRNSDTVVDLLKDASSTLKYLTSDGYAGYAKAKKELEKLGVNIKTSKCLAHGRRELWYYLKDSGLLDIYEKYLLPKGSSFSDFKENLQNYLREPKDRVLRSKERDLLIIFYLINALFVIDSSVICKHNFVCNTREFKAELGDVRAKVSKTVANALFDAVKLYIINHPKVVKAQYSKDGTKVRILRNNNAEESKALLYLFKFESELKRFVESPEIELTSNRSERAVKLAIMARKSFMFLNTVDSSHAFTDCLTITANCLNNGIPVYDYIIWLIANMKYRLSLLDEQNPEDDAFKLPGRKKSKDGRSTLNMYDPDNKCCYDKIDISGLTPFDYKELVLSHLQ
;
A
#
# COMPACT_ATOMS: atom_id res chain seq x y z
N MET A 1 -31.09 20.97 120.21
CA MET A 1 -31.77 21.64 119.07
C MET A 1 -30.83 22.59 118.35
N ALA A 2 -30.26 23.61 119.00
CA ALA A 2 -29.31 24.52 118.34
C ALA A 2 -28.13 23.77 117.71
N ASP A 3 -27.36 23.01 118.50
CA ASP A 3 -26.18 22.26 118.02
C ASP A 3 -26.52 21.27 116.88
N THR A 4 -27.71 20.67 116.95
CA THR A 4 -28.22 19.73 115.96
C THR A 4 -28.54 20.42 114.63
N VAL A 5 -29.01 21.67 114.67
CA VAL A 5 -29.25 22.51 113.49
C VAL A 5 -27.93 23.09 112.95
N GLU A 6 -26.97 23.43 113.81
CA GLU A 6 -25.63 23.88 113.43
C GLU A 6 -24.87 22.78 112.67
N GLU A 7 -24.89 21.55 113.19
CA GLU A 7 -24.28 20.38 112.55
C GLU A 7 -24.99 20.02 111.23
N LEU A 8 -26.32 20.08 111.16
CA LEU A 8 -27.06 19.89 109.90
C LEU A 8 -26.75 20.98 108.86
N LYS A 9 -26.60 22.25 109.26
CA LYS A 9 -26.15 23.33 108.36
C LYS A 9 -24.74 23.08 107.84
N ARG A 10 -23.83 22.63 108.69
CA ARG A 10 -22.45 22.28 108.32
C ARG A 10 -22.42 21.10 107.34
N GLN A 11 -23.17 20.04 107.61
CA GLN A 11 -23.32 18.90 106.70
C GLN A 11 -23.96 19.32 105.36
N LEU A 12 -24.96 20.20 105.39
CA LEU A 12 -25.57 20.75 104.18
C LEU A 12 -24.58 21.60 103.37
N GLN A 13 -23.77 22.45 104.01
CA GLN A 13 -22.71 23.21 103.33
C GLN A 13 -21.64 22.30 102.73
N MET A 14 -21.21 21.25 103.45
CA MET A 14 -20.27 20.24 102.91
C MET A 14 -20.87 19.49 101.72
N ALA A 15 -22.14 19.09 101.80
CA ALA A 15 -22.85 18.44 100.71
C ALA A 15 -23.04 19.36 99.49
N LEU A 16 -23.35 20.65 99.70
CA LEU A 16 -23.46 21.65 98.63
C LEU A 16 -22.11 21.89 97.94
N ALA A 17 -21.02 22.07 98.70
CA ALA A 17 -19.68 22.24 98.15
C ALA A 17 -19.22 20.99 97.38
N GLN A 18 -19.53 19.79 97.88
CA GLN A 18 -19.24 18.53 97.18
C GLN A 18 -20.08 18.39 95.89
N ASN A 19 -21.33 18.86 95.89
CA ASN A 19 -22.20 18.87 94.71
C ASN A 19 -21.71 19.89 93.65
N GLU A 20 -21.23 21.06 94.05
CA GLU A 20 -20.56 22.01 93.13
C GLU A 20 -19.28 21.43 92.54
N LYS A 21 -18.45 20.77 93.34
CA LYS A 21 -17.23 20.08 92.86
C LYS A 21 -17.59 18.99 91.83
N LEU A 22 -18.59 18.15 92.13
CA LEU A 22 -19.09 17.13 91.21
C LEU A 22 -19.70 17.72 89.93
N LYS A 23 -20.33 18.90 89.98
CA LYS A 23 -20.81 19.62 88.79
C LYS A 23 -19.66 20.13 87.93
N GLN A 24 -18.58 20.63 88.53
CA GLN A 24 -17.38 21.06 87.81
C GLN A 24 -16.66 19.86 87.16
N GLU A 25 -16.48 18.76 87.89
CA GLU A 25 -15.90 17.52 87.38
C GLU A 25 -16.73 16.93 86.23
N ASN A 26 -18.06 16.85 86.37
CA ASN A 26 -18.95 16.42 85.28
C ASN A 26 -18.90 17.37 84.06
N SER A 27 -18.76 18.68 84.27
CA SER A 27 -18.63 19.65 83.18
C SER A 27 -17.32 19.48 82.41
N GLN A 28 -16.21 19.18 83.11
CA GLN A 28 -14.93 18.85 82.50
C GLN A 28 -14.97 17.51 81.76
N LEU A 29 -15.51 16.46 82.39
CA LEU A 29 -15.69 15.14 81.77
C LEU A 29 -16.55 15.21 80.51
N LYS A 30 -17.66 15.96 80.54
CA LYS A 30 -18.52 16.15 79.38
C LYS A 30 -17.80 16.86 78.23
N LYS A 31 -17.03 17.92 78.51
CA LYS A 31 -16.20 18.58 77.49
C LYS A 31 -15.14 17.67 76.89
N SER A 32 -14.50 16.81 77.71
CA SER A 32 -13.56 15.80 77.21
C SER A 32 -14.27 14.81 76.28
N HIS A 33 -15.42 14.29 76.71
CA HIS A 33 -16.21 13.34 75.94
C HIS A 33 -16.72 13.92 74.61
N ASP A 34 -17.24 15.15 74.61
CA ASP A 34 -17.70 15.84 73.40
C ASP A 34 -16.54 16.06 72.41
N GLN A 35 -15.33 16.35 72.93
CA GLN A 35 -14.11 16.46 72.11
C GLN A 35 -13.67 15.11 71.54
N ASP A 36 -13.72 14.03 72.32
CA ASP A 36 -13.40 12.68 71.87
C ASP A 36 -14.39 12.18 70.81
N VAL A 37 -15.68 12.47 70.97
CA VAL A 37 -16.72 12.19 69.97
C VAL A 37 -16.46 12.96 68.68
N SER A 38 -16.11 14.24 68.76
CA SER A 38 -15.73 15.06 67.58
C SER A 38 -14.50 14.49 66.86
N ASN A 39 -13.47 14.09 67.62
CA ASN A 39 -12.26 13.45 67.09
C ASN A 39 -12.58 12.11 66.39
N MET A 40 -13.46 11.28 66.99
CA MET A 40 -13.92 10.02 66.39
C MET A 40 -14.73 10.26 65.11
N GLN A 41 -15.62 11.25 65.09
CA GLN A 41 -16.41 11.61 63.91
C GLN A 41 -15.52 12.07 62.75
N GLY A 42 -14.48 12.86 63.05
CA GLY A 42 -13.46 13.26 62.06
C GLY A 42 -12.75 12.05 61.44
N ARG A 43 -12.33 11.08 62.27
CA ARG A 43 -11.71 9.83 61.80
C ARG A 43 -12.66 8.98 60.95
N ILE A 44 -13.94 8.87 61.33
CA ILE A 44 -14.97 8.16 60.55
C ILE A 44 -15.14 8.80 59.17
N ASN A 45 -15.20 10.13 59.08
CA ASN A 45 -15.32 10.84 57.82
C ASN A 45 -14.09 10.65 56.92
N THR A 46 -12.88 10.63 57.49
CA THR A 46 -11.64 10.31 56.74
C THR A 46 -11.69 8.89 56.18
N LEU A 47 -12.04 7.90 57.02
CA LEU A 47 -12.16 6.49 56.61
C LEU A 47 -13.23 6.28 55.53
N LEU A 48 -14.35 7.02 55.56
CA LEU A 48 -15.36 7.00 54.50
C LEU A 48 -14.83 7.57 53.18
N ALA A 49 -14.05 8.66 53.21
CA ALA A 49 -13.42 9.21 52.02
C ALA A 49 -12.35 8.27 51.42
N ASP A 50 -11.58 7.59 52.27
CA ASP A 50 -10.63 6.56 51.82
C ASP A 50 -11.32 5.32 51.27
N LYS A 51 -12.45 4.90 51.87
CA LYS A 51 -13.29 3.82 51.36
C LYS A 51 -13.77 4.13 49.94
N LEU A 52 -14.34 5.32 49.70
CA LEU A 52 -14.79 5.75 48.37
C LEU A 52 -13.64 5.77 47.34
N ARG A 53 -12.48 6.35 47.71
CA ARG A 53 -11.28 6.32 46.86
C ARG A 53 -10.82 4.91 46.52
N ASN A 54 -10.95 3.97 47.45
CA ASN A 54 -10.59 2.58 47.23
C ASN A 54 -11.64 1.83 46.38
N GLU A 55 -12.93 2.14 46.51
CA GLU A 55 -14.00 1.62 45.65
C GLU A 55 -13.79 2.03 44.19
N ASP A 56 -13.45 3.29 43.91
CA ASP A 56 -13.06 3.76 42.56
C ASP A 56 -11.82 3.04 42.02
N ARG A 57 -10.80 2.83 42.86
CA ARG A 57 -9.60 2.06 42.48
C ARG A 57 -9.94 0.60 42.17
N ILE A 58 -10.82 -0.03 42.96
CA ILE A 58 -11.28 -1.41 42.74
C ILE A 58 -12.08 -1.50 41.44
N ALA A 59 -12.97 -0.54 41.15
CA ALA A 59 -13.71 -0.49 39.89
C ALA A 59 -12.77 -0.39 38.68
N LYS A 60 -11.76 0.49 38.74
CA LYS A 60 -10.75 0.65 37.68
C LYS A 60 -9.91 -0.63 37.50
N LEU A 61 -9.41 -1.21 38.60
CA LEU A 61 -8.68 -2.48 38.58
C LEU A 61 -9.54 -3.65 38.08
N THR A 62 -10.86 -3.63 38.30
CA THR A 62 -11.79 -4.64 37.78
C THR A 62 -11.95 -4.50 36.27
N SER A 63 -12.10 -3.27 35.75
CA SER A 63 -12.10 -3.00 34.31
C SER A 63 -10.79 -3.40 33.63
N ASP A 64 -9.65 -3.11 34.26
CA ASP A 64 -8.34 -3.49 33.71
C ASP A 64 -8.11 -5.01 33.78
N ASN A 65 -8.58 -5.71 34.81
CA ASN A 65 -8.60 -7.17 34.86
C ASN A 65 -9.50 -7.80 33.78
N GLN A 66 -10.65 -7.20 33.46
CA GLN A 66 -11.48 -7.66 32.33
C GLN A 66 -10.75 -7.52 30.99
N LYS A 67 -10.06 -6.39 30.74
CA LYS A 67 -9.21 -6.21 29.55
C LYS A 67 -8.08 -7.25 29.51
N LEU A 68 -7.39 -7.48 30.63
CA LEU A 68 -6.35 -8.50 30.74
C LEU A 68 -6.89 -9.92 30.49
N THR A 69 -8.12 -10.21 30.92
CA THR A 69 -8.79 -11.49 30.63
C THR A 69 -9.08 -11.66 29.14
N ILE A 70 -9.56 -10.61 28.46
CA ILE A 70 -9.74 -10.61 27.00
C ILE A 70 -8.40 -10.77 26.28
N HIS A 71 -7.35 -10.06 26.70
CA HIS A 71 -6.00 -10.22 26.14
C HIS A 71 -5.45 -11.64 26.36
N LYS A 72 -5.68 -12.24 27.54
CA LYS A 72 -5.32 -13.64 27.82
C LYS A 72 -6.04 -14.60 26.87
N HIS A 73 -7.34 -14.43 26.68
CA HIS A 73 -8.13 -15.28 25.77
C HIS A 73 -7.70 -15.13 24.30
N ASN A 74 -7.36 -13.92 23.87
CA ASN A 74 -6.82 -13.68 22.53
C ASN A 74 -5.45 -14.37 22.35
N MET A 75 -4.58 -14.32 23.38
CA MET A 75 -3.28 -15.04 23.36
C MET A 75 -3.46 -16.57 23.40
N GLU A 76 -4.42 -17.08 24.17
CA GLU A 76 -4.80 -18.50 24.16
C GLU A 76 -5.29 -18.93 22.77
N THR A 77 -6.10 -18.10 22.11
CA THR A 77 -6.59 -18.34 20.74
C THR A 77 -5.45 -18.35 19.72
N VAL A 78 -4.48 -17.43 19.84
CA VAL A 78 -3.26 -17.43 19.01
C VAL A 78 -2.42 -18.69 19.27
N HIS A 79 -2.23 -19.11 20.52
CA HIS A 79 -1.54 -20.36 20.84
C HIS A 79 -2.27 -21.59 20.28
N ILE A 80 -3.60 -21.67 20.39
CA ILE A 80 -4.41 -22.76 19.82
C ILE A 80 -4.27 -22.77 18.29
N ASN A 81 -4.30 -21.62 17.62
CA ASN A 81 -4.10 -21.54 16.17
C ASN A 81 -2.68 -21.97 15.75
N ILE A 82 -1.65 -21.63 16.54
CA ILE A 82 -0.27 -22.09 16.31
C ILE A 82 -0.16 -23.61 16.52
N LEU A 83 -0.71 -24.15 17.61
CA LEU A 83 -0.71 -25.60 17.89
C LEU A 83 -1.48 -26.38 16.82
N ARG A 84 -2.64 -25.88 16.41
CA ARG A 84 -3.44 -26.44 15.31
C ARG A 84 -2.70 -26.37 13.98
N THR A 85 -2.00 -25.26 13.69
CA THR A 85 -1.10 -25.18 12.52
C THR A 85 0.02 -26.23 12.62
N ILE A 86 0.53 -26.51 13.82
CA ILE A 86 1.53 -27.56 14.05
C ILE A 86 0.94 -28.96 13.83
N GLU A 87 -0.29 -29.21 14.26
CA GLU A 87 -1.02 -30.47 14.04
C GLU A 87 -1.40 -30.69 12.57
N GLU A 88 -1.94 -29.68 11.89
CA GLU A 88 -2.29 -29.71 10.47
C GLU A 88 -1.04 -29.94 9.59
N ASN A 89 0.11 -29.42 10.01
CA ASN A 89 1.41 -29.68 9.39
C ASN A 89 2.19 -30.84 10.05
N SER A 90 1.60 -31.62 10.96
CA SER A 90 2.31 -32.67 11.72
C SER A 90 2.89 -33.79 10.85
N ILE A 91 2.34 -34.00 9.66
CA ILE A 91 2.88 -34.93 8.65
C ILE A 91 4.15 -34.34 8.00
N VAL A 92 4.20 -33.02 7.80
CA VAL A 92 5.39 -32.30 7.35
C VAL A 92 6.46 -32.37 8.44
N TYR A 93 6.10 -32.09 9.71
CA TYR A 93 7.02 -32.21 10.83
C TYR A 93 7.52 -33.63 11.07
N ASN A 94 6.67 -34.67 11.02
CA ASN A 94 7.11 -36.07 11.14
C ASN A 94 8.03 -36.53 10.00
N ARG A 95 7.92 -35.93 8.80
CA ARG A 95 8.90 -36.16 7.72
C ARG A 95 10.22 -35.42 7.96
N LEU A 96 10.19 -34.21 8.52
CA LEU A 96 11.38 -33.47 8.94
C LEU A 96 12.12 -34.18 10.09
N LEU A 97 11.39 -34.65 11.10
CA LEU A 97 11.92 -35.32 12.29
C LEU A 97 12.65 -36.65 11.97
N LYS A 98 12.26 -37.35 10.90
CA LYS A 98 12.96 -38.56 10.43
C LYS A 98 14.32 -38.30 9.75
N ARG A 99 14.74 -37.05 9.56
CA ARG A 99 15.97 -36.68 8.84
C ARG A 99 17.02 -35.94 9.67
N ILE A 100 16.80 -35.73 10.98
CA ILE A 100 17.74 -35.03 11.86
C ILE A 100 17.90 -35.84 13.16
N PRO A 101 19.14 -36.15 13.60
CA PRO A 101 19.36 -36.75 14.91
C PRO A 101 19.21 -35.69 16.01
N PHE A 102 18.35 -35.94 16.99
CA PHE A 102 18.23 -35.12 18.20
C PHE A 102 19.44 -35.28 19.13
N PRO A 103 20.02 -34.18 19.65
CA PRO A 103 20.49 -34.09 21.02
C PRO A 103 19.29 -33.99 21.98
N ALA A 104 19.48 -34.35 23.25
CA ALA A 104 18.39 -34.63 24.20
C ALA A 104 17.56 -33.42 24.68
N VAL A 105 16.44 -33.75 25.33
CA VAL A 105 15.35 -32.87 25.79
C VAL A 105 15.75 -32.05 27.02
N ASP A 106 16.21 -30.80 26.81
CA ASP A 106 16.46 -29.80 27.88
C ASP A 106 15.99 -28.38 27.47
N ASP A 107 14.92 -28.29 26.67
CA ASP A 107 14.20 -27.04 26.41
C ASP A 107 13.35 -26.61 27.62
N TYR A 108 13.35 -25.30 27.95
CA TYR A 108 12.17 -24.54 28.44
C TYR A 108 12.49 -23.05 28.72
N ILE A 109 13.77 -22.70 28.92
CA ILE A 109 14.25 -21.34 29.29
C ILE A 109 13.94 -20.26 28.22
N GLY A 110 13.66 -20.65 26.97
CA GLY A 110 13.41 -19.72 25.87
C GLY A 110 12.14 -18.88 26.00
N LEU A 111 11.07 -19.44 26.58
CA LEU A 111 9.76 -18.76 26.63
C LEU A 111 9.68 -17.73 27.77
N GLU A 112 10.24 -18.04 28.93
CA GLU A 112 10.33 -17.14 30.10
C GLU A 112 11.04 -15.82 29.73
N ASN A 113 12.16 -15.93 29.01
CA ASN A 113 12.96 -14.80 28.57
C ASN A 113 12.28 -13.93 27.49
N TYR A 114 11.39 -14.50 26.67
CA TYR A 114 10.61 -13.72 25.70
C TYR A 114 9.71 -12.69 26.41
N TYR A 115 9.01 -13.11 27.46
CA TYR A 115 8.08 -12.23 28.19
C TYR A 115 8.79 -11.17 29.06
N GLN A 116 9.86 -11.55 29.77
CA GLN A 116 10.63 -10.60 30.61
C GLN A 116 11.21 -9.42 29.81
N ASN A 117 11.70 -9.69 28.58
CA ASN A 117 12.26 -8.65 27.72
C ASN A 117 11.21 -7.64 27.25
N ILE A 118 10.00 -8.10 26.87
CA ILE A 118 8.91 -7.22 26.40
C ILE A 118 8.50 -6.21 27.49
N VAL A 119 8.32 -6.67 28.73
CA VAL A 119 7.89 -5.81 29.85
C VAL A 119 8.94 -4.74 30.18
N SER A 120 10.22 -5.13 30.21
CA SER A 120 11.33 -4.20 30.46
C SER A 120 11.46 -3.11 29.40
N THR A 121 11.32 -3.48 28.12
CA THR A 121 11.35 -2.55 26.98
C THR A 121 10.22 -1.52 27.08
N LEU A 122 8.97 -1.96 27.30
CA LEU A 122 7.81 -1.07 27.39
C LEU A 122 7.95 -0.03 28.51
N THR A 123 8.52 -0.42 29.64
CA THR A 123 8.72 0.48 30.80
C THR A 123 9.73 1.59 30.50
N ARG A 124 10.77 1.30 29.71
CA ARG A 124 11.82 2.26 29.35
C ARG A 124 11.38 3.22 28.24
N CYS A 125 10.63 2.75 27.25
CA CYS A 125 10.11 3.60 26.17
C CYS A 125 9.27 4.79 26.69
N TYR A 126 8.59 4.64 27.84
CA TYR A 126 7.78 5.70 28.44
C TYR A 126 8.62 6.92 28.89
N ALA A 127 9.79 6.71 29.49
CA ALA A 127 10.68 7.80 29.92
C ALA A 127 11.31 8.53 28.72
N THR A 128 11.71 7.77 27.70
CA THR A 128 12.23 8.32 26.43
C THR A 128 11.18 9.15 25.70
N LEU A 129 9.91 8.72 25.70
CA LEU A 129 8.80 9.45 25.09
C LEU A 129 8.63 10.86 25.68
N GLN A 130 8.64 10.99 27.01
CA GLN A 130 8.54 12.28 27.70
C GLN A 130 9.70 13.23 27.33
N TYR A 131 10.93 12.69 27.28
CA TYR A 131 12.12 13.48 26.92
C TYR A 131 12.03 14.05 25.50
N HIS A 132 11.57 13.26 24.52
CA HIS A 132 11.45 13.72 23.14
C HIS A 132 10.28 14.69 22.92
N GLN A 133 9.14 14.53 23.61
CA GLN A 133 8.05 15.52 23.55
C GLN A 133 8.55 16.92 23.96
N THR A 134 9.36 16.99 25.03
CA THR A 134 9.90 18.27 25.52
C THR A 134 10.85 18.94 24.53
N ARG A 135 11.61 18.17 23.73
CA ARG A 135 12.55 18.72 22.74
C ARG A 135 11.93 19.03 21.37
N SER A 136 10.78 18.47 21.02
CA SER A 136 10.19 18.66 19.68
C SER A 136 9.60 20.05 19.44
N LEU A 137 9.49 20.89 20.47
CA LEU A 137 8.84 22.22 20.42
C LEU A 137 9.80 23.37 20.04
N GLY A 138 11.11 23.11 19.89
CA GLY A 138 12.09 24.13 19.54
C GLY A 138 13.16 23.63 18.58
N LEU A 139 13.14 24.14 17.34
CA LEU A 139 14.29 24.58 16.52
C LEU A 139 13.88 24.70 15.04
N GLY A 140 14.21 25.83 14.42
CA GLY A 140 13.94 26.06 12.99
C GLY A 140 15.03 25.47 12.09
N THR A 141 14.64 24.86 10.98
CA THR A 141 15.57 24.40 9.93
C THR A 141 15.32 25.17 8.62
N SER A 142 16.22 25.02 7.63
CA SER A 142 16.07 25.66 6.31
C SER A 142 14.91 25.11 5.47
N GLU A 143 14.30 24.00 5.90
CA GLU A 143 13.07 23.43 5.35
C GLU A 143 11.88 24.09 6.06
N LYS A 144 11.43 25.24 5.55
CA LYS A 144 10.32 26.00 6.14
C LYS A 144 8.96 25.30 5.93
N THR A 145 8.69 24.24 6.67
CA THR A 145 7.33 23.93 7.11
C THR A 145 7.02 24.78 8.32
N HIS A 146 5.94 25.57 8.28
CA HIS A 146 5.52 26.36 9.44
C HIS A 146 5.35 25.44 10.65
N GLY A 147 6.00 25.81 11.76
CA GLY A 147 5.83 25.10 13.03
C GLY A 147 4.38 25.15 13.46
N ARG A 148 3.88 24.03 13.98
CA ARG A 148 2.56 23.94 14.60
C ARG A 148 2.77 23.45 16.03
N ASN A 149 2.14 24.15 16.97
CA ASN A 149 1.92 23.62 18.31
C ASN A 149 1.06 22.35 18.21
N GLU A 150 0.97 21.59 19.30
CA GLU A 150 -0.04 20.54 19.44
C GLU A 150 -1.44 21.19 19.40
N GLU A 151 -2.03 21.29 18.20
CA GLU A 151 -3.44 21.59 18.02
C GLU A 151 -4.24 20.30 18.24
N GLU A 152 -5.31 20.38 19.03
CA GLU A 152 -6.31 19.31 19.11
C GLU A 152 -6.84 18.99 17.71
N PRO A 153 -7.26 17.73 17.42
CA PRO A 153 -7.81 17.38 16.12
C PRO A 153 -8.96 18.33 15.77
N ASP A 154 -8.84 19.01 14.63
CA ASP A 154 -9.84 19.98 14.22
C ASP A 154 -11.22 19.34 14.03
N GLU A 155 -12.26 20.17 13.97
CA GLU A 155 -13.65 19.70 13.83
C GLU A 155 -13.82 18.79 12.60
N ASP A 156 -13.02 18.98 11.54
CA ASP A 156 -13.04 18.17 10.33
C ASP A 156 -12.36 16.80 10.51
N ASP A 157 -11.24 16.72 11.25
CA ASP A 157 -10.58 15.46 11.60
C ASP A 157 -11.39 14.67 12.66
N ALA A 158 -12.05 15.35 13.61
CA ALA A 158 -13.01 14.73 14.52
C ALA A 158 -14.24 14.16 13.79
N ASN A 159 -14.80 14.92 12.83
CA ASN A 159 -15.88 14.46 11.96
C ASN A 159 -15.43 13.30 11.05
N ALA A 160 -14.18 13.28 10.58
CA ALA A 160 -13.64 12.17 9.79
C ALA A 160 -13.50 10.87 10.62
N ILE A 161 -13.09 10.98 11.89
CA ILE A 161 -13.07 9.84 12.84
C ILE A 161 -14.49 9.32 13.09
N ALA A 162 -15.49 10.21 13.19
CA ALA A 162 -16.89 9.83 13.35
C ALA A 162 -17.49 9.19 12.07
N ALA A 163 -17.12 9.67 10.88
CA ALA A 163 -17.54 9.10 9.60
C ALA A 163 -16.92 7.71 9.35
N GLY A 164 -15.61 7.56 9.57
CA GLY A 164 -14.93 6.26 9.46
C GLY A 164 -15.46 5.21 10.45
N LYS A 165 -15.89 5.64 11.65
CA LYS A 165 -16.60 4.75 12.60
C LYS A 165 -17.95 4.24 12.07
N LYS A 166 -18.64 4.99 11.20
CA LYS A 166 -19.89 4.52 10.58
C LYS A 166 -19.64 3.49 9.48
N GLU A 167 -18.63 3.70 8.63
CA GLU A 167 -18.26 2.72 7.59
C GLU A 167 -17.77 1.40 8.21
N LEU A 168 -16.95 1.48 9.27
CA LEU A 168 -16.51 0.32 10.06
C LEU A 168 -17.64 -0.41 10.82
N GLN A 169 -18.82 0.18 10.96
CA GLN A 169 -19.99 -0.47 11.58
C GLN A 169 -20.91 -1.15 10.55
N SER A 170 -20.75 -0.85 9.25
CA SER A 170 -21.47 -1.54 8.17
C SER A 170 -20.74 -2.79 7.65
N GLU A 171 -19.44 -2.93 7.89
CA GLU A 171 -18.69 -4.15 7.57
C GLU A 171 -18.77 -5.14 8.75
N CYS A 172 -19.49 -6.25 8.57
CA CYS A 172 -19.55 -7.32 9.57
C CYS A 172 -18.17 -7.94 9.83
N GLU A 173 -17.97 -8.45 11.04
CA GLU A 173 -16.73 -9.13 11.44
C GLU A 173 -16.42 -10.31 10.51
N VAL A 174 -15.27 -10.24 9.83
CA VAL A 174 -14.79 -11.31 8.95
C VAL A 174 -14.42 -12.52 9.81
N THR A 175 -15.30 -13.52 9.82
CA THR A 175 -14.93 -14.86 10.27
C THR A 175 -13.98 -15.47 9.26
N ALA A 176 -12.87 -16.06 9.73
CA ALA A 176 -11.83 -16.60 8.87
C ALA A 176 -12.26 -17.92 8.21
N SER A 177 -13.05 -17.82 7.13
CA SER A 177 -13.19 -18.87 6.13
C SER A 177 -12.02 -18.86 5.14
N THR A 178 -11.83 -19.98 4.44
CA THR A 178 -10.66 -20.27 3.59
C THR A 178 -10.46 -19.26 2.46
N PRO A 179 -9.20 -19.02 2.02
CA PRO A 179 -8.89 -18.09 0.94
C PRO A 179 -9.24 -18.70 -0.44
N ASP A 180 -10.53 -18.76 -0.75
CA ASP A 180 -11.00 -18.87 -2.13
C ASP A 180 -10.97 -17.49 -2.81
N ASP A 181 -10.88 -17.48 -4.14
CA ASP A 181 -10.73 -16.30 -5.03
C ASP A 181 -12.03 -15.45 -5.13
N HIS A 182 -12.80 -15.35 -4.04
CA HIS A 182 -14.23 -15.02 -4.02
C HIS A 182 -14.63 -13.92 -3.01
N ASP A 183 -13.90 -12.80 -2.95
CA ASP A 183 -14.36 -11.60 -2.22
C ASP A 183 -13.91 -10.28 -2.88
N ILE A 184 -14.66 -9.86 -3.91
CA ILE A 184 -14.75 -8.45 -4.31
C ILE A 184 -16.21 -8.14 -4.69
N GLU A 185 -16.90 -7.40 -3.83
CA GLU A 185 -18.08 -6.63 -4.22
C GLU A 185 -17.63 -5.45 -5.09
N ASP A 186 -17.44 -5.69 -6.39
CA ASP A 186 -17.36 -4.60 -7.36
C ASP A 186 -18.77 -4.02 -7.52
N GLU A 187 -18.97 -2.77 -7.08
CA GLU A 187 -20.14 -1.97 -7.47
C GLU A 187 -20.15 -1.78 -9.00
N PHE A 188 -20.70 -2.75 -9.72
CA PHE A 188 -21.13 -2.57 -11.10
C PHE A 188 -22.12 -1.41 -11.11
N THR A 189 -21.69 -0.23 -11.57
CA THR A 189 -22.56 0.95 -11.63
C THR A 189 -23.68 0.68 -12.63
N ASP A 190 -24.87 0.41 -12.10
CA ASP A 190 -26.08 -0.04 -12.81
C ASP A 190 -26.48 0.89 -13.97
N ASP A 191 -26.08 2.16 -13.87
CA ASP A 191 -26.12 3.20 -14.90
C ASP A 191 -25.73 2.71 -16.32
N THR A 192 -24.74 1.81 -16.44
CA THR A 192 -24.24 1.34 -17.75
C THR A 192 -25.25 0.52 -18.55
N LEU A 193 -26.19 -0.17 -17.89
CA LEU A 193 -27.28 -0.90 -18.54
C LEU A 193 -28.57 -0.06 -18.64
N ASN A 194 -28.69 1.00 -17.83
CA ASN A 194 -29.83 1.92 -17.81
C ASN A 194 -29.88 2.88 -19.01
N GLU A 195 -28.77 3.11 -19.72
CA GLU A 195 -28.78 3.88 -20.99
C GLU A 195 -29.55 3.18 -22.13
N GLY A 196 -29.67 1.85 -22.06
CA GLY A 196 -30.37 1.03 -23.06
C GLY A 196 -29.69 0.89 -24.42
N ILE A 197 -30.31 0.10 -25.30
CA ILE A 197 -29.94 -0.07 -26.72
C ILE A 197 -31.04 0.59 -27.57
N GLU A 198 -30.69 1.54 -28.44
CA GLU A 198 -31.65 2.20 -29.33
C GLU A 198 -31.76 1.49 -30.70
N VAL A 199 -32.98 1.06 -31.04
CA VAL A 199 -33.35 0.43 -32.32
C VAL A 199 -34.36 1.33 -33.05
N THR A 200 -34.24 1.46 -34.38
CA THR A 200 -35.17 2.25 -35.21
C THR A 200 -36.38 1.41 -35.64
N SER A 201 -37.57 2.00 -35.58
CA SER A 201 -38.81 1.33 -36.03
C SER A 201 -39.03 1.50 -37.54
N ASN A 202 -39.21 0.38 -38.25
CA ASN A 202 -39.75 0.37 -39.62
C ASN A 202 -41.29 0.47 -39.65
N LYS A 203 -41.97 0.32 -38.50
CA LYS A 203 -43.42 0.58 -38.33
C LYS A 203 -43.63 2.09 -38.15
N ALA A 204 -44.78 2.61 -38.60
CA ALA A 204 -45.09 4.04 -38.62
C ALA A 204 -44.92 4.73 -37.23
N PRO A 205 -44.52 6.01 -37.17
CA PRO A 205 -44.26 6.70 -35.90
C PRO A 205 -45.46 6.67 -34.95
N VAL A 206 -45.23 6.29 -33.70
CA VAL A 206 -46.29 6.30 -32.67
C VAL A 206 -46.62 7.76 -32.32
N GLU A 207 -47.90 8.12 -32.39
CA GLU A 207 -48.38 9.46 -32.01
C GLU A 207 -47.90 9.83 -30.60
N LYS A 208 -47.39 11.05 -30.41
CA LYS A 208 -46.84 11.52 -29.11
C LYS A 208 -47.79 11.32 -27.92
N ALA A 209 -49.10 11.34 -28.16
CA ALA A 209 -50.14 11.11 -27.14
C ALA A 209 -50.32 9.63 -26.71
N LYS A 210 -49.73 8.66 -27.43
CA LYS A 210 -49.86 7.21 -27.17
C LYS A 210 -48.54 6.51 -26.79
N VAL A 211 -47.43 7.26 -26.71
CA VAL A 211 -46.08 6.72 -26.39
C VAL A 211 -46.03 5.95 -25.06
N GLN A 212 -46.88 6.29 -24.09
CA GLN A 212 -46.99 5.58 -22.81
C GLN A 212 -47.79 4.27 -22.86
N ALA A 213 -48.50 3.96 -23.96
CA ALA A 213 -49.59 2.98 -23.97
C ALA A 213 -49.30 1.64 -24.69
N THR A 214 -48.15 1.46 -25.36
CA THR A 214 -47.89 0.26 -26.19
C THR A 214 -46.53 -0.43 -25.96
N ASN A 215 -46.24 -0.80 -24.71
CA ASN A 215 -45.12 -1.69 -24.36
C ASN A 215 -45.10 -2.97 -25.22
N THR A 216 -46.26 -3.54 -25.56
CA THR A 216 -46.37 -4.73 -26.43
C THR A 216 -45.83 -4.48 -27.84
N GLN A 217 -46.09 -3.31 -28.43
CA GLN A 217 -45.56 -2.96 -29.76
C GLN A 217 -44.06 -2.70 -29.72
N ALA A 218 -43.55 -2.08 -28.65
CA ALA A 218 -42.10 -1.91 -28.45
C ALA A 218 -41.39 -3.27 -28.33
N GLN A 219 -42.02 -4.24 -27.66
CA GLN A 219 -41.51 -5.60 -27.53
C GLN A 219 -41.49 -6.33 -28.88
N GLU A 220 -42.55 -6.24 -29.69
CA GLU A 220 -42.55 -6.81 -31.05
C GLU A 220 -41.43 -6.25 -31.93
N VAL A 221 -41.26 -4.92 -31.97
CA VAL A 221 -40.18 -4.28 -32.76
C VAL A 221 -38.79 -4.77 -32.32
N THR A 222 -38.61 -5.03 -31.02
CA THR A 222 -37.38 -5.61 -30.48
C THR A 222 -37.15 -7.06 -30.95
N LEU A 223 -38.21 -7.88 -30.97
CA LEU A 223 -38.15 -9.27 -31.42
C LEU A 223 -37.93 -9.39 -32.93
N ASP A 224 -38.53 -8.49 -33.73
CA ASP A 224 -38.34 -8.44 -35.18
C ASP A 224 -36.89 -8.05 -35.50
N PHE A 225 -36.33 -7.03 -34.84
CA PHE A 225 -34.91 -6.64 -34.96
C PHE A 225 -33.95 -7.79 -34.60
N LEU A 226 -34.20 -8.50 -33.49
CA LEU A 226 -33.37 -9.62 -33.06
C LEU A 226 -33.34 -10.77 -34.08
N ARG A 227 -34.45 -11.02 -34.81
CA ARG A 227 -34.53 -12.03 -35.86
C ARG A 227 -33.75 -11.62 -37.12
N ASP A 228 -33.79 -10.34 -37.48
CA ASP A 228 -33.04 -9.84 -38.65
C ASP A 228 -31.52 -9.89 -38.43
N GLU A 229 -31.09 -9.69 -37.19
CA GLU A 229 -29.70 -9.71 -36.70
C GLU A 229 -29.11 -11.11 -36.45
N LEU A 230 -29.87 -12.20 -36.61
CA LEU A 230 -29.33 -13.56 -36.48
C LEU A 230 -28.37 -13.87 -37.65
N THR A 231 -27.12 -14.22 -37.32
CA THR A 231 -26.11 -14.56 -38.33
C THR A 231 -26.47 -15.87 -39.04
N ASN A 232 -27.06 -16.84 -38.33
CA ASN A 232 -27.66 -18.04 -38.92
C ASN A 232 -29.20 -17.99 -38.88
N LYS A 233 -29.81 -17.45 -39.95
CA LYS A 233 -31.28 -17.30 -40.08
C LYS A 233 -32.07 -18.61 -40.13
N HIS A 234 -31.42 -19.76 -40.26
CA HIS A 234 -32.07 -21.06 -40.26
C HIS A 234 -32.12 -21.74 -38.89
N SER A 235 -31.31 -21.30 -37.91
CA SER A 235 -31.18 -22.01 -36.64
C SER A 235 -32.31 -21.62 -35.67
N GLN A 236 -33.09 -22.61 -35.26
CA GLN A 236 -34.25 -22.43 -34.37
C GLN A 236 -33.97 -22.90 -32.93
N ASP A 237 -32.87 -23.61 -32.68
CA ASP A 237 -32.50 -24.11 -31.35
C ASP A 237 -31.02 -23.84 -31.01
N THR A 238 -30.76 -23.46 -29.76
CA THR A 238 -29.40 -23.22 -29.22
C THR A 238 -28.52 -24.47 -29.33
N PHE A 239 -29.12 -25.65 -29.34
CA PHE A 239 -28.44 -26.93 -29.47
C PHE A 239 -27.77 -27.14 -30.85
N GLU A 240 -28.35 -26.60 -31.92
CA GLU A 240 -27.78 -26.66 -33.28
C GLU A 240 -26.56 -25.71 -33.42
N LEU A 241 -26.62 -24.54 -32.77
CA LEU A 241 -25.47 -23.62 -32.68
C LEU A 241 -24.30 -24.24 -31.90
N LEU A 242 -24.60 -25.00 -30.84
CA LEU A 242 -23.61 -25.79 -30.10
C LEU A 242 -22.98 -26.86 -31.00
N GLU A 243 -23.78 -27.60 -31.79
CA GLU A 243 -23.28 -28.68 -32.64
C GLU A 243 -22.30 -28.21 -33.72
N ASN A 244 -22.56 -27.08 -34.37
CA ASN A 244 -21.65 -26.50 -35.36
C ASN A 244 -20.33 -26.00 -34.73
N SER A 245 -20.39 -25.50 -33.49
CA SER A 245 -19.21 -25.07 -32.74
C SER A 245 -18.37 -26.26 -32.25
N HIS A 246 -19.04 -27.31 -31.76
CA HIS A 246 -18.44 -28.50 -31.17
C HIS A 246 -17.60 -29.30 -32.18
N LYS A 247 -18.08 -29.46 -33.43
CA LYS A 247 -17.33 -30.11 -34.53
C LYS A 247 -15.99 -29.43 -34.88
N LEU A 248 -15.80 -28.15 -34.52
CA LEU A 248 -14.50 -27.47 -34.63
C LEU A 248 -13.63 -27.69 -33.39
N LEU A 249 -14.23 -27.67 -32.18
CA LEU A 249 -13.51 -27.88 -30.92
C LEU A 249 -12.87 -29.27 -30.87
N GLU A 250 -13.57 -30.32 -31.30
CA GLU A 250 -13.02 -31.70 -31.39
C GLU A 250 -11.78 -31.78 -32.29
N LYS A 251 -11.82 -31.14 -33.47
CA LYS A 251 -10.72 -31.14 -34.45
C LYS A 251 -9.46 -30.40 -33.97
N THR A 252 -9.55 -29.62 -32.90
CA THR A 252 -8.47 -28.75 -32.43
C THR A 252 -7.62 -29.41 -31.33
N SER A 253 -7.90 -30.67 -30.96
CA SER A 253 -7.13 -31.46 -29.97
C SER A 253 -6.85 -30.69 -28.67
N LEU A 254 -7.89 -30.04 -28.12
CA LEU A 254 -7.82 -29.14 -26.96
C LEU A 254 -7.68 -29.90 -25.63
N SER A 255 -6.67 -30.76 -25.49
CA SER A 255 -6.36 -31.46 -24.24
C SER A 255 -5.65 -30.53 -23.25
N CYS A 256 -6.40 -29.67 -22.57
CA CYS A 256 -5.89 -28.86 -21.47
C CYS A 256 -5.78 -29.69 -20.18
N SER A 257 -4.89 -30.68 -20.18
CA SER A 257 -4.50 -31.37 -18.95
C SER A 257 -3.80 -30.37 -18.02
N ARG A 258 -4.38 -30.14 -16.83
CA ARG A 258 -3.68 -29.43 -15.76
C ARG A 258 -2.43 -30.25 -15.42
N ARG A 259 -1.26 -29.71 -15.75
CA ARG A 259 -0.01 -30.15 -15.14
C ARG A 259 0.15 -29.38 -13.84
N ASP A 260 0.02 -30.08 -12.73
CA ASP A 260 0.47 -29.59 -11.44
C ASP A 260 1.99 -29.49 -11.49
N GLY A 261 2.49 -28.25 -11.67
CA GLY A 261 3.91 -27.94 -11.65
C GLY A 261 4.33 -27.55 -10.25
N GLU A 262 4.91 -28.49 -9.50
CA GLU A 262 5.70 -28.13 -8.32
C GLU A 262 6.87 -27.22 -8.75
N VAL A 263 6.96 -26.03 -8.18
CA VAL A 263 8.09 -25.13 -8.39
C VAL A 263 9.17 -25.47 -7.37
N GLN A 264 10.24 -26.14 -7.84
CA GLN A 264 11.50 -26.15 -7.11
C GLN A 264 12.17 -24.78 -7.20
N HIS A 265 12.80 -24.33 -6.12
CA HIS A 265 14.20 -23.86 -6.15
C HIS A 265 14.82 -23.86 -4.74
N ASP A 266 16.14 -23.74 -4.67
CA ASP A 266 17.01 -24.26 -3.60
C ASP A 266 18.03 -23.17 -3.14
N ARG A 267 18.44 -23.20 -1.85
CA ARG A 267 19.49 -22.36 -1.19
C ARG A 267 19.16 -20.84 -1.06
N ALA A 268 19.57 -20.04 -0.06
CA ALA A 268 20.28 -20.17 1.25
C ALA A 268 19.95 -18.89 2.10
N ARG A 269 20.49 -18.54 3.29
CA ARG A 269 21.64 -19.02 4.12
C ARG A 269 21.40 -18.77 5.66
N GLN A 270 22.47 -18.49 6.42
CA GLN A 270 22.61 -18.48 7.89
C GLN A 270 22.42 -17.11 8.61
N LYS A 271 22.01 -17.20 9.90
CA LYS A 271 22.42 -16.44 11.12
C LYS A 271 22.98 -14.99 11.04
N LEU A 272 22.42 -14.07 11.84
CA LEU A 272 23.02 -13.47 13.08
C LEU A 272 22.06 -12.45 13.78
N TYR A 273 22.48 -11.81 14.90
CA TYR A 273 21.62 -11.12 15.91
C TYR A 273 21.95 -9.62 16.14
N ARG A 274 21.07 -8.93 16.91
CA ARG A 274 21.22 -7.65 17.69
C ARG A 274 20.91 -6.33 16.95
N LEU A 275 19.96 -5.49 17.44
CA LEU A 275 19.94 -4.50 18.57
C LEU A 275 20.66 -3.20 18.18
N ASP A 276 19.94 -2.10 17.92
CA ASP A 276 20.56 -0.80 17.62
C ASP A 276 19.72 0.46 17.95
N ASP A 277 20.42 1.58 18.14
CA ASP A 277 19.97 2.95 18.45
C ASP A 277 20.39 3.90 17.30
N SER A 278 19.45 4.65 16.72
CA SER A 278 19.71 5.47 15.52
C SER A 278 20.58 6.70 15.74
N THR A 279 20.82 7.07 17.00
CA THR A 279 21.70 8.19 17.34
C THR A 279 23.17 7.84 17.16
N GLU A 280 23.53 6.56 17.00
CA GLU A 280 24.91 6.18 16.75
C GLU A 280 25.40 6.60 15.36
N ILE A 281 26.55 7.28 15.35
CA ILE A 281 27.33 7.54 14.14
C ILE A 281 28.16 6.30 13.81
N VAL A 282 27.78 5.58 12.77
CA VAL A 282 28.38 4.27 12.43
C VAL A 282 29.41 4.33 11.31
N GLY A 283 29.43 5.42 10.56
CA GLY A 283 30.29 5.56 9.40
C GLY A 283 30.35 6.97 8.83
N ILE A 284 31.18 7.14 7.82
CA ILE A 284 31.43 8.43 7.16
C ILE A 284 31.45 8.28 5.64
N ILE A 285 31.11 9.37 4.95
CA ILE A 285 31.37 9.55 3.53
C ILE A 285 32.71 10.29 3.38
N LYS A 286 33.63 9.76 2.58
CA LYS A 286 34.94 10.35 2.26
C LYS A 286 35.04 10.59 0.75
N LEU A 287 35.68 11.70 0.36
CA LEU A 287 36.06 11.95 -1.03
C LEU A 287 37.47 11.41 -1.32
N PRO A 288 37.76 11.02 -2.59
CA PRO A 288 39.11 10.71 -3.02
C PRO A 288 40.07 11.87 -2.74
N ASP A 289 41.27 11.55 -2.25
CA ASP A 289 42.29 12.57 -1.99
C ASP A 289 42.76 13.19 -3.32
N GLY A 290 42.79 14.52 -3.42
CA GLY A 290 43.13 15.24 -4.65
C GLY A 290 42.00 15.37 -5.69
N PHE A 291 40.74 15.12 -5.32
CA PHE A 291 39.59 15.24 -6.23
C PHE A 291 39.51 16.61 -6.95
N GLU A 292 39.61 16.57 -8.29
CA GLU A 292 39.35 17.72 -9.17
C GLU A 292 37.88 17.74 -9.59
N LEU A 293 37.18 18.82 -9.25
CA LEU A 293 35.83 19.10 -9.74
C LEU A 293 35.88 20.16 -10.83
N LYS A 294 35.46 19.81 -12.05
CA LYS A 294 35.23 20.77 -13.12
C LYS A 294 33.78 21.23 -13.01
N MET A 295 33.57 22.52 -12.85
CA MET A 295 32.22 23.10 -12.90
C MET A 295 32.29 24.56 -13.30
N LYS A 296 31.14 25.13 -13.61
CA LYS A 296 30.97 26.55 -13.87
C LYS A 296 30.73 27.28 -12.55
N CYS A 297 31.43 28.38 -12.29
CA CYS A 297 31.28 29.11 -11.03
C CYS A 297 29.84 29.65 -10.88
N PRO A 298 29.15 29.44 -9.75
CA PRO A 298 27.80 29.98 -9.54
C PRO A 298 27.72 31.52 -9.63
N HIS A 299 28.83 32.22 -9.34
CA HIS A 299 28.89 33.68 -9.31
C HIS A 299 29.29 34.27 -10.67
N CYS A 300 30.52 34.06 -11.13
CA CYS A 300 31.01 34.65 -12.38
C CYS A 300 30.65 33.85 -13.65
N ARG A 301 30.05 32.66 -13.52
CA ARG A 301 29.60 31.81 -14.62
C ARG A 301 30.70 31.36 -15.60
N SER A 302 31.97 31.41 -15.19
CA SER A 302 33.10 30.87 -15.96
C SER A 302 33.40 29.41 -15.62
N PHE A 303 33.97 28.67 -16.57
CA PHE A 303 34.36 27.27 -16.39
C PHE A 303 35.71 27.18 -15.69
N GLN A 304 35.76 26.55 -14.52
CA GLN A 304 36.98 26.47 -13.72
C GLN A 304 37.20 25.06 -13.14
N LYS A 305 38.48 24.76 -12.89
CA LYS A 305 38.91 23.57 -12.14
C LYS A 305 38.98 23.91 -10.65
N PHE A 306 38.10 23.33 -9.86
CA PHE A 306 38.09 23.44 -8.41
C PHE A 306 38.82 22.23 -7.82
N LEU A 307 39.98 22.46 -7.21
CA LEU A 307 40.78 21.41 -6.57
C LEU A 307 40.56 21.43 -5.06
N ILE A 308 40.02 20.33 -4.51
CA ILE A 308 39.68 20.23 -3.09
C ILE A 308 40.97 19.97 -2.27
N LYS A 309 41.61 21.05 -1.82
CA LYS A 309 42.86 20.99 -1.02
C LYS A 309 42.65 21.05 0.50
N GLN A 310 41.42 21.23 0.98
CA GLN A 310 41.14 21.64 2.37
C GLN A 310 40.45 20.55 3.20
N SER A 311 40.56 20.65 4.53
CA SER A 311 39.72 19.87 5.43
C SER A 311 38.25 20.34 5.36
N PRO A 312 37.24 19.45 5.50
CA PRO A 312 35.84 19.86 5.50
C PRO A 312 35.54 20.95 6.52
N ASP A 313 34.73 21.95 6.13
CA ASP A 313 34.30 23.05 7.00
C ASP A 313 33.31 22.56 8.06
N ARG A 314 32.41 21.64 7.67
CA ARG A 314 31.36 21.08 8.52
C ARG A 314 30.96 19.67 8.10
N TYR A 315 30.31 18.98 9.02
CA TYR A 315 29.83 17.62 8.88
C TYR A 315 28.31 17.59 9.08
N ASN A 316 27.58 17.22 8.03
CA ASN A 316 26.14 16.96 8.10
C ASN A 316 25.89 15.52 8.58
N THR A 317 24.74 15.27 9.18
CA THR A 317 24.25 13.92 9.49
C THR A 317 23.30 13.46 8.39
N CYS A 318 23.39 12.19 8.03
CA CYS A 318 22.52 11.53 7.06
C CYS A 318 22.02 10.21 7.66
N VAL A 319 20.71 10.08 7.83
CA VAL A 319 20.06 8.88 8.38
C VAL A 319 19.89 7.86 7.27
N THR A 320 20.36 6.65 7.52
CA THR A 320 20.36 5.56 6.55
C THR A 320 19.72 4.29 7.12
N PRO A 321 19.07 3.46 6.29
CA PRO A 321 18.75 2.11 6.67
C PRO A 321 20.00 1.22 6.58
N CYS A 322 20.10 0.23 7.46
CA CYS A 322 21.18 -0.75 7.52
C CYS A 322 20.59 -2.14 7.85
N ASN A 323 21.43 -3.18 7.95
CA ASN A 323 21.09 -4.50 8.51
C ASN A 323 19.74 -5.04 7.99
N GLY A 324 19.66 -5.33 6.68
CA GLY A 324 18.42 -5.80 6.06
C GLY A 324 17.34 -4.70 5.87
N ARG A 325 17.74 -3.42 5.95
CA ARG A 325 16.93 -2.22 5.73
C ARG A 325 15.90 -1.90 6.84
N MET A 326 16.03 -2.52 8.01
CA MET A 326 15.06 -2.44 9.12
C MET A 326 15.57 -1.69 10.37
N GLU A 327 16.83 -1.32 10.38
CA GLU A 327 17.47 -0.51 11.43
C GLU A 327 17.94 0.82 10.84
N LEU A 328 17.89 1.88 11.64
CA LEU A 328 18.36 3.21 11.24
C LEU A 328 19.72 3.49 11.89
N LYS A 329 20.64 4.04 11.11
CA LYS A 329 21.97 4.49 11.57
C LYS A 329 22.26 5.89 11.03
N THR A 330 23.20 6.60 11.66
CA THR A 330 23.63 7.92 11.20
C THR A 330 25.03 7.85 10.56
N LEU A 331 25.18 8.43 9.37
CA LEU A 331 26.49 8.69 8.76
C LEU A 331 26.83 10.18 8.78
N LEU A 332 28.13 10.49 8.82
CA LEU A 332 28.63 11.85 8.62
C LEU A 332 29.01 12.12 7.16
N SER A 333 28.40 13.16 6.60
CA SER A 333 28.67 13.67 5.25
C SER A 333 29.46 14.98 5.34
N PRO A 334 30.68 15.06 4.81
CA PRO A 334 31.48 16.30 4.80
C PRO A 334 30.89 17.34 3.82
N VAL A 335 31.12 18.60 4.12
CA VAL A 335 30.86 19.75 3.23
C VAL A 335 32.16 20.52 3.10
N TYR A 336 32.47 20.93 1.87
CA TYR A 336 33.70 21.64 1.52
C TYR A 336 33.38 23.01 0.91
N THR A 337 34.11 24.04 1.32
CA THR A 337 34.15 25.33 0.63
C THR A 337 35.11 25.22 -0.54
N ILE A 338 34.60 25.50 -1.74
CA ILE A 338 35.39 25.61 -2.97
C ILE A 338 35.42 27.08 -3.40
N THR A 339 36.61 27.60 -3.68
CA THR A 339 36.81 29.00 -4.09
C THR A 339 37.10 29.05 -5.58
N CYS A 340 36.44 29.96 -6.30
CA CYS A 340 36.66 30.16 -7.73
C CYS A 340 38.04 30.76 -7.97
N PRO A 341 38.91 30.14 -8.79
CA PRO A 341 40.23 30.70 -9.10
C PRO A 341 40.17 31.96 -9.98
N GLU A 342 39.00 32.31 -10.54
CA GLU A 342 38.84 33.48 -11.41
C GLU A 342 38.21 34.69 -10.70
N CYS A 343 37.06 34.54 -10.03
CA CYS A 343 36.42 35.65 -9.32
C CYS A 343 36.67 35.69 -7.81
N GLY A 344 37.28 34.66 -7.22
CA GLY A 344 37.52 34.58 -5.78
C GLY A 344 36.29 34.26 -4.92
N ASP A 345 35.08 34.19 -5.50
CA ASP A 345 33.88 33.80 -4.75
C ASP A 345 33.95 32.34 -4.28
N SER A 346 33.33 32.08 -3.12
CA SER A 346 33.35 30.77 -2.47
C SER A 346 31.96 30.14 -2.41
N SER A 347 31.87 28.85 -2.69
CA SER A 347 30.62 28.07 -2.76
C SER A 347 30.73 26.76 -1.98
N GLN A 348 29.60 26.25 -1.47
CA GLN A 348 29.57 24.99 -0.72
C GLN A 348 29.34 23.77 -1.62
N LEU A 349 30.32 22.87 -1.66
CA LEU A 349 30.22 21.55 -2.24
C LEU A 349 29.73 20.53 -1.20
N ASN A 350 28.67 19.80 -1.52
CA ASN A 350 27.99 18.83 -0.66
C ASN A 350 28.02 17.44 -1.29
N SER A 351 28.18 16.38 -0.49
CA SER A 351 28.17 14.98 -0.97
C SER A 351 26.95 14.60 -1.81
N ALA A 352 25.80 15.27 -1.65
CA ALA A 352 24.61 15.05 -2.47
C ALA A 352 24.83 15.29 -3.98
N CYS A 353 25.81 16.14 -4.34
CA CYS A 353 26.17 16.50 -5.71
C CYS A 353 27.34 15.66 -6.27
N ILE A 354 27.84 14.68 -5.51
CA ILE A 354 29.07 13.96 -5.83
C ILE A 354 28.77 12.50 -6.16
N THR A 355 29.32 12.07 -7.29
CA THR A 355 29.11 10.74 -7.88
C THR A 355 30.24 9.75 -7.60
N ASN A 356 31.40 10.22 -7.15
CA ASN A 356 32.55 9.37 -6.79
C ASN A 356 32.91 9.57 -5.31
N PHE A 357 32.70 8.56 -4.46
CA PHE A 357 32.96 8.63 -3.02
C PHE A 357 33.23 7.25 -2.40
N GLU A 358 33.81 7.28 -1.20
CA GLU A 358 34.11 6.13 -0.35
C GLU A 358 33.23 6.19 0.91
N ILE A 359 32.66 5.06 1.30
CA ILE A 359 31.96 4.87 2.57
C ILE A 359 32.90 4.09 3.50
N ILE A 360 33.08 4.58 4.74
CA ILE A 360 33.91 3.94 5.77
C ILE A 360 33.04 3.68 7.00
N GLU A 361 32.89 2.41 7.40
CA GLU A 361 31.99 1.94 8.47
C GLU A 361 32.77 1.31 9.63
N LYS A 362 32.34 1.57 10.88
CA LYS A 362 32.91 0.97 12.09
C LYS A 362 32.60 -0.53 12.15
N ILE A 363 33.62 -1.40 12.15
CA ILE A 363 33.41 -2.82 12.46
C ILE A 363 33.23 -2.97 13.98
N HIS A 364 32.02 -3.37 14.39
CA HIS A 364 31.72 -3.74 15.76
C HIS A 364 32.46 -5.03 16.15
N LYS A 365 33.57 -4.91 16.89
CA LYS A 365 34.23 -6.06 17.51
C LYS A 365 33.31 -6.66 18.57
N GLN A 366 32.80 -7.86 18.31
CA GLN A 366 32.12 -8.64 19.35
C GLN A 366 33.14 -9.01 20.43
N GLU A 367 32.90 -8.58 21.67
CA GLU A 367 33.74 -8.97 22.80
C GLU A 367 33.57 -10.47 23.08
N GLU A 368 34.58 -11.26 22.73
CA GLU A 368 34.72 -12.62 23.23
C GLU A 368 34.91 -12.59 24.75
N ARG A 369 33.83 -12.81 25.50
CA ARG A 369 33.91 -13.11 26.93
C ARG A 369 34.66 -14.44 27.11
N LYS A 370 35.96 -14.34 27.36
CA LYS A 370 36.82 -15.47 27.75
C LYS A 370 36.16 -16.22 28.90
N GLY A 371 35.70 -17.44 28.63
CA GLY A 371 35.17 -18.33 29.66
C GLY A 371 36.28 -18.71 30.63
N GLN A 372 36.25 -18.14 31.84
CA GLN A 372 37.00 -18.70 32.96
C GLN A 372 36.32 -20.02 33.35
N GLY A 373 37.04 -21.12 33.18
CA GLY A 373 36.57 -22.46 33.54
C GLY A 373 36.36 -22.55 35.05
N ASN A 374 35.24 -23.15 35.45
CA ASN A 374 34.85 -23.28 36.85
C ASN A 374 35.18 -24.70 37.36
N PRO A 375 35.96 -24.88 38.44
CA PRO A 375 36.13 -26.19 39.06
C PRO A 375 34.91 -26.53 39.92
N GLN A 376 34.28 -27.66 39.58
CA GLN A 376 33.45 -28.57 40.38
C GLN A 376 32.87 -28.16 41.77
N LYS A 377 31.59 -28.58 41.92
CA LYS A 377 30.93 -29.27 43.07
C LYS A 377 29.88 -28.54 43.92
N GLU A 378 28.84 -29.34 44.20
CA GLU A 378 27.97 -29.35 45.39
C GLU A 378 26.87 -28.27 45.53
N GLY A 379 25.83 -28.47 44.71
CA GLY A 379 24.43 -28.65 45.13
C GLY A 379 23.89 -27.96 46.40
N SER A 380 23.16 -26.87 46.18
CA SER A 380 21.88 -26.61 46.87
C SER A 380 20.95 -25.79 45.96
N THR A 381 19.65 -25.81 46.25
CA THR A 381 18.56 -25.49 45.31
C THR A 381 18.48 -24.01 44.89
N ALA A 382 18.36 -23.78 43.57
CA ALA A 382 18.23 -22.44 42.97
C ALA A 382 16.93 -21.68 43.31
N LEU A 383 15.99 -22.30 44.05
CA LEU A 383 14.69 -21.71 44.37
C LEU A 383 14.74 -20.71 45.53
N GLU A 384 15.73 -20.77 46.41
CA GLU A 384 15.80 -19.90 47.60
C GLU A 384 16.42 -18.52 47.31
N LYS A 385 17.37 -18.42 46.37
CA LYS A 385 18.01 -17.14 46.02
C LYS A 385 17.09 -16.15 45.29
N ASN A 386 16.08 -16.65 44.59
CA ASN A 386 15.11 -15.80 43.90
C ASN A 386 14.02 -15.27 44.83
N LYS A 387 13.75 -15.92 45.98
CA LYS A 387 12.88 -15.35 47.02
C LYS A 387 13.51 -14.13 47.67
N THR A 388 14.76 -14.24 48.14
CA THR A 388 15.43 -13.13 48.83
C THR A 388 15.62 -11.88 47.97
N ALA A 389 15.83 -12.00 46.65
CA ALA A 389 15.90 -10.85 45.76
C ALA A 389 14.55 -10.13 45.58
N LEU A 390 13.45 -10.90 45.51
CA LEU A 390 12.10 -10.35 45.36
C LEU A 390 11.56 -9.80 46.69
N ASP A 391 11.85 -10.47 47.82
CA ASP A 391 11.49 -10.02 49.16
C ASP A 391 12.25 -8.75 49.56
N CYS A 392 13.52 -8.57 49.17
CA CYS A 392 14.24 -7.30 49.32
C CYS A 392 13.59 -6.17 48.49
N ALA A 393 13.20 -6.44 47.24
CA ALA A 393 12.55 -5.43 46.40
C ALA A 393 11.12 -5.04 46.87
N LEU A 394 10.43 -5.94 47.57
CA LEU A 394 9.07 -5.70 48.08
C LEU A 394 9.06 -5.10 49.49
N SER A 395 10.07 -5.37 50.33
CA SER A 395 10.15 -4.79 51.69
C SER A 395 10.54 -3.31 51.70
N GLU A 396 11.24 -2.80 50.68
CA GLU A 396 11.50 -1.35 50.52
C GLU A 396 10.26 -0.51 50.17
N VAL A 397 9.12 -1.13 49.83
CA VAL A 397 7.91 -0.43 49.35
C VAL A 397 6.85 -0.22 50.45
N CYS A 398 6.99 -0.87 51.62
CA CYS A 398 5.89 -0.99 52.58
C CYS A 398 6.02 -0.28 53.95
N GLU A 399 7.15 0.36 54.29
CA GLU A 399 7.27 1.11 55.57
C GLU A 399 7.82 2.53 55.36
N GLY A 400 7.06 3.57 55.73
CA GLY A 400 7.57 4.95 55.64
C GLY A 400 6.59 6.13 55.73
N GLU A 401 5.51 6.07 56.52
CA GLU A 401 4.77 7.32 56.80
C GLU A 401 5.58 8.28 57.69
N ARG A 402 6.08 9.34 57.06
CA ARG A 402 6.27 10.71 57.59
C ARG A 402 6.61 10.87 59.08
N LYS A 403 7.87 11.21 59.38
CA LYS A 403 8.18 12.27 60.36
C LYS A 403 9.21 13.25 59.84
N THR A 404 8.85 14.53 59.90
CA THR A 404 9.65 15.68 59.49
C THR A 404 10.81 15.95 60.45
N LYS A 405 12.01 16.13 59.88
CA LYS A 405 13.01 17.09 60.38
C LYS A 405 13.88 17.51 59.20
N GLU A 406 13.93 18.81 58.94
CA GLU A 406 14.70 19.38 57.85
C GLU A 406 16.20 19.08 58.05
N ARG A 407 16.74 18.24 57.16
CA ARG A 407 18.17 18.23 56.84
C ARG A 407 18.28 18.55 55.37
N THR A 408 18.97 19.64 55.08
CA THR A 408 19.21 20.17 53.74
C THR A 408 19.89 19.12 52.88
N MET A 409 19.10 18.39 52.09
CA MET A 409 19.62 17.51 51.06
C MET A 409 20.00 18.35 49.86
N SER A 410 21.25 18.22 49.44
CA SER A 410 21.83 18.86 48.27
C SER A 410 20.91 18.69 47.06
N PRO A 411 20.79 19.68 46.16
CA PRO A 411 20.01 19.51 44.94
C PRO A 411 20.48 18.26 44.19
N LEU A 412 19.55 17.34 43.93
CA LEU A 412 19.70 16.37 42.85
C LEU A 412 20.15 17.18 41.64
N ARG A 413 21.31 16.80 41.06
CA ARG A 413 21.89 17.56 39.95
C ARG A 413 20.82 17.72 38.88
N GLN A 414 20.41 18.97 38.70
CA GLN A 414 19.96 19.42 37.40
C GLN A 414 21.10 19.05 36.46
N THR A 415 20.93 17.99 35.67
CA THR A 415 21.66 17.90 34.42
C THR A 415 21.13 19.05 33.60
N GLU A 416 21.85 20.16 33.67
CA GLU A 416 21.67 21.30 32.80
C GLU A 416 21.55 20.73 31.39
N ASN A 417 20.35 20.81 30.80
CA ASN A 417 20.20 20.72 29.36
C ASN A 417 20.83 21.99 28.80
N THR A 418 22.17 22.03 28.80
CA THR A 418 22.91 22.97 27.95
C THR A 418 22.51 22.59 26.54
N GLU A 419 21.69 23.42 25.90
CA GLU A 419 21.50 23.34 24.46
C GLU A 419 22.89 23.48 23.84
N MET A 420 23.42 22.35 23.35
CA MET A 420 24.71 22.35 22.68
C MET A 420 24.59 23.25 21.47
N SER A 421 25.30 24.37 21.48
CA SER A 421 25.37 25.25 20.32
C SER A 421 25.85 24.49 19.08
N ASP A 422 25.42 24.91 17.89
CA ASP A 422 25.81 24.29 16.61
C ASP A 422 27.33 24.08 16.49
N ALA A 423 28.13 24.99 17.08
CA ALA A 423 29.58 24.91 17.13
C ALA A 423 30.10 23.73 17.98
N SER A 424 29.43 23.42 19.10
CA SER A 424 29.75 22.27 19.96
C SER A 424 29.41 20.95 19.26
N GLU A 425 28.25 20.87 18.60
CA GLU A 425 27.84 19.68 17.83
C GLU A 425 28.79 19.43 16.64
N GLN A 426 29.17 20.47 15.90
CA GLN A 426 30.16 20.34 14.83
C GLN A 426 31.55 19.92 15.34
N LYS A 427 31.96 20.37 16.53
CA LYS A 427 33.21 19.92 17.16
C LYS A 427 33.19 18.43 17.48
N GLN A 428 32.07 17.90 17.99
CA GLN A 428 31.89 16.47 18.21
C GLN A 428 31.95 15.68 16.90
N ARG A 429 31.12 16.03 15.91
CA ARG A 429 31.10 15.35 14.59
C ARG A 429 32.47 15.34 13.93
N ARG A 430 33.25 16.42 14.04
CA ARG A 430 34.63 16.51 13.53
C ARG A 430 35.61 15.59 14.26
N ALA A 431 35.41 15.33 15.55
CA ALA A 431 36.21 14.36 16.30
C ALA A 431 35.88 12.93 15.85
N GLU A 432 34.61 12.57 15.82
CA GLU A 432 34.15 11.24 15.39
C GLU A 432 34.54 10.91 13.94
N TYR A 433 34.39 11.87 13.02
CA TYR A 433 34.84 11.71 11.64
C TYR A 433 36.34 11.39 11.54
N LYS A 434 37.18 12.03 12.35
CA LYS A 434 38.63 11.75 12.39
C LYS A 434 38.93 10.37 12.96
N THR A 435 38.21 9.95 14.00
CA THR A 435 38.35 8.61 14.57
C THR A 435 38.04 7.54 13.53
N ILE A 436 36.90 7.65 12.84
CA ILE A 436 36.46 6.68 11.82
C ILE A 436 37.39 6.70 10.60
N LYS A 437 37.80 7.88 10.09
CA LYS A 437 38.72 8.00 8.94
C LYS A 437 40.08 7.31 9.19
N ASN A 438 40.51 7.22 10.45
CA ASN A 438 41.81 6.67 10.83
C ASN A 438 41.73 5.24 11.40
N ASP A 439 40.54 4.62 11.44
CA ASP A 439 40.36 3.25 11.94
C ASP A 439 40.80 2.23 10.87
N THR A 440 41.96 1.60 11.10
CA THR A 440 42.50 0.57 10.20
C THR A 440 41.70 -0.74 10.20
N SER A 441 40.69 -0.86 11.07
CA SER A 441 39.75 -1.97 11.13
C SER A 441 38.33 -1.61 10.68
N ALA A 442 38.14 -0.46 10.02
CA ALA A 442 36.88 -0.12 9.38
C ALA A 442 36.60 -0.97 8.12
N ALA A 443 35.33 -1.08 7.74
CA ALA A 443 34.93 -1.61 6.44
C ALA A 443 34.87 -0.47 5.40
N HIS A 444 35.35 -0.73 4.18
CA HIS A 444 35.44 0.27 3.11
C HIS A 444 34.62 -0.16 1.90
N SER A 445 33.71 0.71 1.45
CA SER A 445 32.83 0.49 0.29
C SER A 445 32.96 1.65 -0.69
N TYR A 446 33.32 1.36 -1.94
CA TYR A 446 33.57 2.39 -2.96
C TYR A 446 32.38 2.52 -3.92
N CYS A 447 32.09 3.76 -4.31
CA CYS A 447 31.13 4.10 -5.35
C CYS A 447 31.80 5.06 -6.35
N THR A 448 32.08 4.58 -7.56
CA THR A 448 32.79 5.34 -8.60
C THR A 448 32.01 5.26 -9.91
N LEU A 449 30.99 6.10 -10.08
CA LEU A 449 30.03 5.96 -11.19
C LEU A 449 30.66 6.09 -12.57
N LYS A 450 31.70 6.92 -12.73
CA LYS A 450 32.38 7.14 -14.02
C LYS A 450 33.11 5.90 -14.56
N ASP A 451 33.61 5.05 -13.66
CA ASP A 451 34.47 3.91 -14.02
C ASP A 451 33.64 2.67 -14.43
N ILE A 452 32.33 2.72 -14.21
CA ILE A 452 31.36 1.64 -14.49
C ILE A 452 30.31 2.05 -15.54
N LEU A 453 30.58 3.11 -16.31
CA LEU A 453 29.73 3.51 -17.43
C LEU A 453 29.85 2.49 -18.56
N ILE A 454 28.70 2.11 -19.11
CA ILE A 454 28.54 1.32 -20.32
C ILE A 454 27.65 2.09 -21.29
N ARG A 455 27.55 1.62 -22.54
CA ARG A 455 26.64 2.20 -23.53
C ARG A 455 25.36 1.39 -23.65
N ASP A 456 24.22 2.07 -23.70
CA ASP A 456 22.93 1.45 -24.03
C ASP A 456 22.82 1.16 -25.55
N ARG A 457 21.68 0.61 -25.98
CA ARG A 457 21.43 0.30 -27.40
C ARG A 457 21.35 1.53 -28.32
N ASN A 458 21.22 2.73 -27.74
CA ASN A 458 21.14 4.00 -28.45
C ASN A 458 22.45 4.81 -28.32
N ASP A 459 23.54 4.15 -27.90
CA ASP A 459 24.88 4.72 -27.66
C ASP A 459 24.99 5.68 -26.45
N ASN A 460 23.94 5.80 -25.63
CA ASN A 460 23.94 6.66 -24.44
C ASN A 460 24.82 6.09 -23.32
N GLU A 461 25.54 6.94 -22.61
CA GLU A 461 26.22 6.55 -21.37
C GLU A 461 25.20 6.28 -20.24
N VAL A 462 25.29 5.08 -19.67
CA VAL A 462 24.48 4.60 -18.53
C VAL A 462 25.37 3.87 -17.55
N ILE A 463 25.06 3.95 -16.25
CA ILE A 463 25.76 3.20 -15.22
C ILE A 463 25.45 1.70 -15.39
N SER A 464 26.46 0.83 -15.41
CA SER A 464 26.25 -0.61 -15.48
C SER A 464 25.46 -1.12 -14.27
N PRO A 465 24.25 -1.71 -14.45
CA PRO A 465 23.45 -2.17 -13.32
C PRO A 465 24.05 -3.39 -12.60
N VAL A 466 25.04 -4.07 -13.19
CA VAL A 466 25.72 -5.23 -12.59
C VAL A 466 26.99 -4.85 -11.83
N LEU A 467 27.73 -3.85 -12.32
CA LEU A 467 28.94 -3.34 -11.64
C LEU A 467 28.62 -2.27 -10.59
N PHE A 468 27.39 -1.78 -10.56
CA PHE A 468 26.95 -0.72 -9.65
C PHE A 468 26.75 -1.22 -8.22
N ASN A 469 27.53 -0.66 -7.29
CA ASN A 469 27.38 -0.90 -5.86
C ASN A 469 26.17 -0.11 -5.31
N SER A 470 24.98 -0.70 -5.42
CA SER A 470 23.72 -0.10 -4.95
C SER A 470 23.72 0.14 -3.44
N GLU A 471 24.36 -0.73 -2.66
CA GLU A 471 24.51 -0.59 -1.21
C GLU A 471 25.33 0.66 -0.86
N ALA A 472 26.54 0.80 -1.41
CA ALA A 472 27.38 1.99 -1.21
C ALA A 472 26.68 3.29 -1.64
N PHE A 473 25.96 3.27 -2.78
CA PHE A 473 25.23 4.45 -3.24
C PHE A 473 24.00 4.78 -2.36
N SER A 474 23.39 3.78 -1.72
CA SER A 474 22.21 3.98 -0.86
C SER A 474 22.50 4.93 0.32
N PHE A 475 23.74 4.95 0.82
CA PHE A 475 24.20 5.86 1.87
C PHE A 475 24.30 7.33 1.43
N SER A 476 24.27 7.63 0.13
CA SER A 476 24.39 9.02 -0.36
C SER A 476 23.20 9.89 0.08
N PRO A 477 23.41 11.15 0.51
CA PRO A 477 22.31 12.07 0.82
C PRO A 477 21.44 12.31 -0.40
N LEU A 478 20.11 12.26 -0.24
CA LEU A 478 19.21 12.25 -1.39
C LEU A 478 19.17 13.59 -2.15
N PHE A 479 19.14 14.70 -1.42
CA PHE A 479 19.15 16.08 -1.94
C PHE A 479 20.16 16.93 -1.18
N LEU A 480 20.48 18.12 -1.71
CA LEU A 480 21.28 19.14 -1.03
C LEU A 480 20.78 19.40 0.38
N LYS A 481 21.68 19.21 1.36
CA LYS A 481 21.41 19.37 2.81
C LYS A 481 20.39 18.40 3.42
N SER A 482 19.91 17.40 2.68
CA SER A 482 18.93 16.44 3.19
C SER A 482 19.49 15.61 4.35
N LYS A 483 18.67 15.42 5.40
CA LYS A 483 18.95 14.50 6.51
C LYS A 483 18.68 13.04 6.17
N ALA A 484 18.07 12.73 5.04
CA ALA A 484 17.76 11.36 4.62
C ALA A 484 18.72 10.86 3.53
N SER A 485 19.19 9.63 3.68
CA SER A 485 19.90 8.93 2.62
C SER A 485 18.96 8.52 1.49
N THR A 486 19.54 8.22 0.34
CA THR A 486 18.81 7.68 -0.81
C THR A 486 18.13 6.35 -0.42
N GLY A 487 18.85 5.46 0.27
CA GLY A 487 18.32 4.18 0.74
C GLY A 487 17.11 4.30 1.67
N LEU A 488 17.08 5.32 2.54
CA LEU A 488 15.97 5.53 3.47
C LEU A 488 14.67 5.83 2.72
N ILE A 489 14.72 6.77 1.79
CA ILE A 489 13.52 7.18 1.05
C ILE A 489 13.07 6.11 0.06
N VAL A 490 14.01 5.35 -0.54
CA VAL A 490 13.64 4.19 -1.37
C VAL A 490 12.99 3.08 -0.52
N SER A 491 13.48 2.81 0.69
CA SER A 491 12.81 1.88 1.62
C SER A 491 11.38 2.34 1.94
N ILE A 492 11.19 3.63 2.25
CA ILE A 492 9.87 4.22 2.51
C ILE A 492 8.95 4.14 1.27
N ALA A 493 9.47 4.41 0.07
CA ALA A 493 8.72 4.31 -1.18
C ALA A 493 8.31 2.86 -1.49
N THR A 494 9.18 1.88 -1.25
CA THR A 494 8.86 0.45 -1.41
C THR A 494 7.80 -0.02 -0.40
N PHE A 495 7.89 0.38 0.88
CA PHE A 495 6.85 0.04 1.87
C PHE A 495 5.48 0.63 1.50
N PHE A 496 5.45 1.85 0.96
CA PHE A 496 4.20 2.49 0.55
C PHE A 496 3.60 1.87 -0.73
N SER A 497 4.42 1.52 -1.72
CA SER A 497 3.95 1.09 -3.06
C SER A 497 3.95 -0.43 -3.31
N GLN A 498 4.84 -1.20 -2.67
CA GLN A 498 4.86 -2.67 -2.78
C GLN A 498 4.00 -3.33 -1.70
N LEU A 499 4.07 -2.83 -0.46
CA LEU A 499 3.37 -3.43 0.70
C LEU A 499 2.04 -2.73 1.01
N GLY A 500 1.71 -1.62 0.33
CA GLY A 500 0.50 -0.83 0.57
C GLY A 500 0.45 -0.15 1.94
N ILE A 501 1.57 -0.09 2.68
CA ILE A 501 1.60 0.37 4.07
C ILE A 501 1.33 1.89 4.10
N PRO A 502 0.34 2.38 4.87
CA PRO A 502 0.05 3.81 4.96
C PRO A 502 1.27 4.62 5.40
N LYS A 503 1.47 5.81 4.81
CA LYS A 503 2.61 6.70 5.14
C LYS A 503 2.74 6.94 6.67
N ASN A 504 1.62 7.01 7.41
CA ASN A 504 1.64 7.15 8.87
C ASN A 504 2.16 5.89 9.61
N ARG A 505 1.89 4.68 9.11
CA ARG A 505 2.44 3.43 9.69
C ARG A 505 3.93 3.28 9.36
N VAL A 506 4.34 3.64 8.14
CA VAL A 506 5.77 3.70 7.76
C VAL A 506 6.52 4.70 8.64
N TYR A 507 5.94 5.88 8.86
CA TYR A 507 6.48 6.87 9.81
C TYR A 507 6.61 6.29 11.21
N ASN A 508 5.54 5.75 11.79
CA ASN A 508 5.57 5.18 13.15
C ASN A 508 6.60 4.05 13.30
N PHE A 509 6.78 3.21 12.26
CA PHE A 509 7.80 2.16 12.24
C PHE A 509 9.21 2.75 12.35
N PHE A 510 9.56 3.69 11.47
CA PHE A 510 10.89 4.31 11.49
C PHE A 510 11.09 5.26 12.69
N TYR A 511 10.03 5.93 13.17
CA TYR A 511 10.06 6.75 14.38
C TYR A 511 10.32 5.89 15.64
N GLY A 512 9.72 4.70 15.72
CA GLY A 512 10.07 3.69 16.75
C GLY A 512 11.49 3.13 16.61
N LYS A 513 12.15 3.35 15.46
CA LYS A 513 13.59 3.13 15.21
C LYS A 513 14.40 4.43 15.33
N GLY A 514 13.85 5.50 15.91
CA GLY A 514 14.53 6.77 16.17
C GLY A 514 14.73 7.66 14.93
N LEU A 515 13.79 7.68 13.99
CA LEU A 515 13.78 8.65 12.88
C LEU A 515 13.72 10.10 13.41
N PRO A 516 14.70 10.98 13.12
CA PRO A 516 14.86 12.27 13.78
C PRO A 516 14.15 13.44 13.07
N PHE A 517 13.17 13.16 12.21
CA PHE A 517 12.39 14.17 11.49
C PHE A 517 10.90 13.80 11.43
N SER A 518 10.04 14.82 11.34
CA SER A 518 8.58 14.64 11.43
C SER A 518 7.98 13.86 10.26
N ARG A 519 6.74 13.41 10.45
CA ARG A 519 5.92 12.76 9.42
C ARG A 519 5.75 13.64 8.18
N GLU A 520 5.55 14.93 8.38
CA GLU A 520 5.37 15.93 7.32
C GLU A 520 6.65 16.09 6.50
N HIS A 521 7.82 16.11 7.15
CA HIS A 521 9.12 16.09 6.49
C HIS A 521 9.28 14.79 5.67
N MET A 522 9.00 13.62 6.27
CA MET A 522 9.09 12.32 5.59
C MET A 522 8.20 12.25 4.33
N ILE A 523 6.97 12.76 4.42
CA ILE A 523 6.03 12.84 3.29
C ILE A 523 6.52 13.84 2.23
N GLY A 524 7.07 14.98 2.65
CA GLY A 524 7.67 15.97 1.75
C GLY A 524 8.83 15.40 0.94
N LEU A 525 9.75 14.69 1.59
CA LEU A 525 10.85 13.98 0.92
C LEU A 525 10.33 12.94 -0.06
N LEU A 526 9.41 12.06 0.35
CA LEU A 526 8.83 11.04 -0.55
C LEU A 526 8.15 11.66 -1.77
N ASN A 527 7.34 12.70 -1.57
CA ASN A 527 6.62 13.36 -2.64
C ASN A 527 7.59 14.07 -3.63
N GLY A 528 8.59 14.80 -3.13
CA GLY A 528 9.59 15.46 -3.97
C GLY A 528 10.55 14.48 -4.67
N THR A 529 10.79 13.31 -4.08
CA THR A 529 11.53 12.20 -4.70
C THR A 529 10.77 11.63 -5.89
N ALA A 530 9.46 11.40 -5.73
CA ALA A 530 8.62 10.96 -6.83
C ALA A 530 8.63 11.99 -7.98
N ARG A 531 8.48 13.29 -7.67
CA ARG A 531 8.53 14.36 -8.68
C ARG A 531 9.87 14.44 -9.41
N ALA A 532 10.99 14.33 -8.67
CA ALA A 532 12.34 14.48 -9.20
C ALA A 532 12.77 13.28 -10.06
N TYR A 533 12.47 12.06 -9.61
CA TYR A 533 13.10 10.84 -10.15
C TYR A 533 12.10 9.85 -10.75
N PHE A 534 10.86 9.77 -10.26
CA PHE A 534 9.89 8.77 -10.73
C PHE A 534 9.00 9.32 -11.85
N HIS A 535 8.57 10.58 -11.73
CA HIS A 535 7.64 11.21 -12.66
C HIS A 535 8.13 11.22 -14.13
N PRO A 536 9.39 11.60 -14.44
CA PRO A 536 9.87 11.57 -15.83
C PRO A 536 9.85 10.15 -16.43
N ILE A 537 10.17 9.14 -15.62
CA ILE A 537 10.13 7.73 -16.04
C ILE A 537 8.69 7.22 -16.17
N ALA A 538 7.78 7.63 -15.28
CA ALA A 538 6.36 7.29 -15.37
C ALA A 538 5.75 7.84 -16.68
N GLU A 539 6.05 9.10 -17.02
CA GLU A 539 5.65 9.70 -18.29
C GLU A 539 6.27 8.97 -19.50
N ALA A 540 7.56 8.60 -19.46
CA ALA A 540 8.17 7.78 -20.51
C ALA A 540 7.52 6.39 -20.65
N ILE A 541 7.11 5.76 -19.54
CA ILE A 541 6.34 4.51 -19.58
C ILE A 541 4.96 4.72 -20.21
N ARG A 542 4.27 5.84 -19.92
CA ARG A 542 3.04 6.22 -20.64
C ARG A 542 3.29 6.34 -22.13
N GLU A 543 4.34 7.05 -22.54
CA GLU A 543 4.69 7.18 -23.95
C GLU A 543 4.98 5.83 -24.61
N ILE A 544 5.73 4.93 -23.95
CA ILE A 544 5.99 3.57 -24.45
C ILE A 544 4.68 2.80 -24.65
N ILE A 545 3.73 2.90 -23.73
CA ILE A 545 2.41 2.25 -23.87
C ILE A 545 1.69 2.80 -25.10
N VAL A 546 1.53 4.13 -25.19
CA VAL A 546 0.64 4.78 -26.16
C VAL A 546 1.26 4.87 -27.56
N LYS A 547 2.60 4.91 -27.68
CA LYS A 547 3.32 4.93 -28.97
C LYS A 547 3.61 3.54 -29.53
N ASN A 548 3.86 2.53 -28.69
CA ASN A 548 4.38 1.22 -29.14
C ASN A 548 3.40 0.04 -28.97
N SER A 549 2.23 0.22 -28.35
CA SER A 549 1.23 -0.86 -28.21
C SER A 549 0.19 -0.83 -29.33
N VAL A 550 -0.16 -1.99 -29.88
CA VAL A 550 -1.28 -2.11 -30.85
C VAL A 550 -2.64 -2.07 -30.15
N SER A 551 -2.70 -2.61 -28.92
CA SER A 551 -3.86 -2.58 -28.05
C SER A 551 -3.44 -2.17 -26.64
N VAL A 552 -4.25 -1.32 -26.00
CA VAL A 552 -4.14 -0.97 -24.58
C VAL A 552 -5.41 -1.40 -23.84
N ILE A 553 -5.28 -1.55 -22.53
CA ILE A 553 -6.36 -1.93 -21.62
C ILE A 553 -6.44 -0.85 -20.54
N MET A 554 -7.64 -0.33 -20.27
CA MET A 554 -7.87 0.69 -19.25
C MET A 554 -8.94 0.28 -18.26
N ASP A 555 -8.81 0.80 -17.04
CA ASP A 555 -9.75 0.61 -15.94
C ASP A 555 -9.58 1.75 -14.93
N GLU A 556 -10.58 1.98 -14.09
CA GLU A 556 -10.58 3.07 -13.11
C GLU A 556 -11.29 2.72 -11.81
N SER A 557 -10.80 3.27 -10.70
CA SER A 557 -11.41 3.08 -9.38
C SER A 557 -11.41 4.36 -8.56
N ARG A 558 -12.15 4.36 -7.45
CA ARG A 558 -12.31 5.53 -6.57
C ARG A 558 -11.07 5.71 -5.70
N LEU A 559 -10.53 6.93 -5.65
CA LEU A 559 -9.44 7.34 -4.76
C LEU A 559 -9.79 8.70 -4.16
N GLN A 560 -9.95 8.82 -2.84
CA GLN A 560 -10.33 10.08 -2.22
C GLN A 560 -9.11 11.01 -2.05
N ILE A 561 -9.23 12.26 -2.54
CA ILE A 561 -8.20 13.29 -2.45
C ILE A 561 -8.81 14.53 -1.77
N ARG A 562 -8.47 14.83 -0.51
CA ARG A 562 -9.11 15.91 0.28
C ARG A 562 -8.95 17.29 -0.38
N GLU A 563 -7.79 17.59 -0.97
CA GLU A 563 -7.54 18.87 -1.64
C GLU A 563 -8.50 19.14 -2.81
N ASN A 564 -8.98 18.11 -3.52
CA ASN A 564 -9.95 18.26 -4.61
C ASN A 564 -11.35 18.67 -4.15
N ALA A 565 -11.68 18.43 -2.86
CA ALA A 565 -12.94 18.77 -2.20
C ALA A 565 -12.89 20.12 -1.46
N LYS A 566 -11.74 20.82 -1.45
CA LYS A 566 -11.66 22.16 -0.86
C LYS A 566 -12.48 23.16 -1.69
N GLY A 567 -13.47 23.78 -1.06
CA GLY A 567 -14.36 24.77 -1.69
C GLY A 567 -15.61 24.20 -2.37
N SER A 568 -15.83 22.88 -2.37
CA SER A 568 -17.14 22.31 -2.71
C SER A 568 -18.03 22.19 -1.47
N ALA A 569 -19.34 22.40 -1.63
CA ALA A 569 -20.33 22.17 -0.57
C ALA A 569 -20.34 20.69 -0.11
N ASP A 570 -19.97 19.78 -1.01
CA ASP A 570 -19.71 18.37 -0.71
C ASP A 570 -18.23 18.16 -0.35
N LYS A 571 -17.94 17.88 0.93
CA LYS A 571 -16.60 17.49 1.41
C LYS A 571 -16.20 16.05 1.01
N SER A 572 -17.12 15.26 0.45
CA SER A 572 -16.90 13.87 -0.01
C SER A 572 -16.56 13.74 -1.50
N LYS A 573 -16.36 14.87 -2.21
CA LYS A 573 -16.14 14.91 -3.67
C LYS A 573 -15.15 13.84 -4.13
N LYS A 574 -15.70 12.85 -4.83
CA LYS A 574 -14.96 11.67 -5.30
C LYS A 574 -13.85 12.11 -6.27
N SER A 575 -12.71 11.46 -6.18
CA SER A 575 -11.64 11.50 -7.19
C SER A 575 -11.35 10.06 -7.64
N TRP A 576 -10.60 9.91 -8.72
CA TRP A 576 -10.41 8.63 -9.38
C TRP A 576 -8.93 8.35 -9.63
N ILE A 577 -8.56 7.08 -9.55
CA ILE A 577 -7.30 6.55 -10.06
C ILE A 577 -7.59 5.73 -11.32
N TRP A 578 -6.82 5.98 -12.36
CA TRP A 578 -6.90 5.32 -13.65
C TRP A 578 -5.65 4.48 -13.85
N VAL A 579 -5.80 3.34 -14.50
CA VAL A 579 -4.67 2.55 -15.01
C VAL A 579 -4.77 2.41 -16.52
N ILE A 580 -3.62 2.38 -17.18
CA ILE A 580 -3.47 1.92 -18.56
C ILE A 580 -2.38 0.86 -18.61
N ASN A 581 -2.66 -0.26 -19.27
CA ASN A 581 -1.75 -1.38 -19.46
C ASN A 581 -1.54 -1.67 -20.94
N SER A 582 -0.32 -2.07 -21.29
CA SER A 582 -0.05 -2.75 -22.56
C SER A 582 -0.67 -4.15 -22.58
N ALA A 583 -1.19 -4.61 -23.72
CA ALA A 583 -1.70 -5.97 -23.87
C ALA A 583 -0.63 -7.08 -23.69
N PHE A 584 -1.07 -8.33 -23.53
CA PHE A 584 -0.19 -9.51 -23.41
C PHE A 584 0.74 -9.69 -24.61
N GLY A 585 0.40 -9.17 -25.80
CA GLY A 585 1.23 -9.26 -26.99
C GLY A 585 2.32 -8.19 -27.10
N ALA A 586 2.23 -7.10 -26.34
CA ALA A 586 3.18 -5.99 -26.41
C ALA A 586 4.62 -6.41 -26.06
N LYS A 587 5.62 -5.80 -26.73
CA LYS A 587 7.05 -6.05 -26.47
C LYS A 587 7.39 -5.85 -24.99
N HIS A 588 6.97 -4.71 -24.45
CA HIS A 588 7.18 -4.32 -23.06
C HIS A 588 5.89 -4.56 -22.26
N LYS A 589 6.00 -5.17 -21.07
CA LYS A 589 4.86 -5.39 -20.17
C LYS A 589 4.72 -4.16 -19.27
N ALA A 590 4.03 -3.17 -19.80
CA ALA A 590 3.98 -1.82 -19.27
C ALA A 590 2.65 -1.51 -18.56
N THR A 591 2.70 -0.66 -17.54
CA THR A 591 1.55 -0.22 -16.73
C THR A 591 1.77 1.21 -16.25
N TYR A 592 0.81 2.11 -16.41
CA TYR A 592 0.89 3.48 -15.93
C TYR A 592 -0.36 3.83 -15.13
N TYR A 593 -0.18 4.56 -14.03
CA TYR A 593 -1.26 5.06 -13.18
C TYR A 593 -1.32 6.59 -13.22
N THR A 594 -2.51 7.15 -13.14
CA THR A 594 -2.71 8.58 -12.88
C THR A 594 -3.95 8.82 -12.02
N ALA A 595 -4.03 9.95 -11.34
CA ALA A 595 -5.14 10.31 -10.46
C ALA A 595 -5.76 11.66 -10.89
N THR A 596 -7.08 11.70 -11.00
CA THR A 596 -7.81 12.89 -11.48
C THR A 596 -9.05 13.20 -10.65
N PRO A 597 -9.51 14.47 -10.60
CA PRO A 597 -10.69 14.89 -9.83
C PRO A 597 -12.03 14.53 -10.48
N GLY A 598 -12.06 13.76 -11.57
CA GLY A 598 -13.26 13.44 -12.36
C GLY A 598 -13.20 12.06 -13.04
N ARG A 599 -14.33 11.34 -13.11
CA ARG A 599 -14.51 10.14 -13.97
C ARG A 599 -14.77 10.52 -15.44
N ASN A 600 -14.38 11.72 -15.86
CA ASN A 600 -14.76 12.27 -17.16
C ASN A 600 -13.99 11.62 -18.32
N SER A 601 -14.61 11.62 -19.49
CA SER A 601 -13.99 11.27 -20.78
C SER A 601 -12.64 11.93 -21.00
N ASP A 602 -12.48 13.14 -20.46
CA ASP A 602 -11.40 14.05 -20.74
C ASP A 602 -10.07 13.48 -20.22
N THR A 603 -10.09 12.72 -19.11
CA THR A 603 -8.91 11.97 -18.63
C THR A 603 -8.45 10.92 -19.64
N VAL A 604 -9.38 10.18 -20.26
CA VAL A 604 -9.06 9.18 -21.29
C VAL A 604 -8.55 9.84 -22.58
N VAL A 605 -9.10 11.01 -22.94
CA VAL A 605 -8.59 11.82 -24.06
C VAL A 605 -7.17 12.29 -23.78
N ASP A 606 -6.89 12.86 -22.60
CA ASP A 606 -5.56 13.34 -22.24
C ASP A 606 -4.49 12.23 -22.21
N LEU A 607 -4.87 11.01 -21.85
CA LEU A 607 -3.97 9.84 -21.87
C LEU A 607 -3.69 9.29 -23.27
N LEU A 608 -4.57 9.53 -24.26
CA LEU A 608 -4.52 8.88 -25.58
C LEU A 608 -4.41 9.85 -26.77
N LYS A 609 -4.50 11.17 -26.57
CA LYS A 609 -4.41 12.18 -27.65
C LYS A 609 -3.08 12.15 -28.41
N ASP A 610 -1.99 11.78 -27.74
CA ASP A 610 -0.64 11.70 -28.30
C ASP A 610 -0.31 10.28 -28.83
N ALA A 611 -1.33 9.47 -29.11
CA ALA A 611 -1.17 8.11 -29.61
C ALA A 611 -0.59 8.05 -31.02
N SER A 612 0.30 7.08 -31.26
CA SER A 612 0.76 6.79 -32.61
C SER A 612 -0.28 6.02 -33.39
N SER A 613 -0.17 6.00 -34.73
CA SER A 613 -0.98 5.17 -35.62
C SER A 613 -0.81 3.65 -35.42
N THR A 614 0.11 3.23 -34.54
CA THR A 614 0.23 1.84 -34.08
C THR A 614 -0.94 1.46 -33.18
N LEU A 615 -1.42 2.38 -32.33
CA LEU A 615 -2.48 2.12 -31.37
C LEU A 615 -3.84 2.08 -32.08
N LYS A 616 -4.43 0.89 -32.16
CA LYS A 616 -5.68 0.64 -32.90
C LYS A 616 -6.84 0.24 -31.99
N TYR A 617 -6.55 -0.27 -30.80
CA TYR A 617 -7.55 -0.90 -29.94
C TYR A 617 -7.45 -0.45 -28.47
N LEU A 618 -8.61 -0.22 -27.86
CA LEU A 618 -8.78 0.08 -26.43
C LEU A 618 -9.76 -0.92 -25.81
N THR A 619 -9.28 -1.80 -24.94
CA THR A 619 -10.12 -2.69 -24.12
C THR A 619 -10.51 -1.99 -22.82
N SER A 620 -11.80 -1.96 -22.50
CA SER A 620 -12.35 -1.37 -21.26
C SER A 620 -13.53 -2.19 -20.72
N ASP A 621 -14.00 -1.82 -19.53
CA ASP A 621 -15.29 -2.23 -18.97
C ASP A 621 -16.48 -1.66 -19.78
N GLY A 622 -17.71 -1.78 -19.28
CA GLY A 622 -18.91 -1.23 -19.92
C GLY A 622 -19.07 0.31 -19.86
N TYR A 623 -18.14 1.07 -19.26
CA TYR A 623 -18.38 2.47 -18.91
C TYR A 623 -18.54 3.40 -20.12
N ALA A 624 -19.57 4.25 -20.05
CA ALA A 624 -19.95 5.21 -21.08
C ALA A 624 -18.89 6.31 -21.32
N GLY A 625 -18.04 6.61 -20.32
CA GLY A 625 -16.96 7.58 -20.45
C GLY A 625 -15.98 7.25 -21.57
N TYR A 626 -15.67 5.96 -21.77
CA TYR A 626 -14.83 5.49 -22.88
C TYR A 626 -15.49 5.70 -24.25
N ALA A 627 -16.81 5.52 -24.36
CA ALA A 627 -17.53 5.76 -25.61
C ALA A 627 -17.60 7.25 -25.99
N LYS A 628 -17.67 8.14 -24.99
CA LYS A 628 -17.52 9.59 -25.20
C LYS A 628 -16.08 9.95 -25.58
N ALA A 629 -15.08 9.44 -24.85
CA ALA A 629 -13.67 9.69 -25.12
C ALA A 629 -13.26 9.28 -26.55
N LYS A 630 -13.73 8.13 -27.04
CA LYS A 630 -13.54 7.69 -28.44
C LYS A 630 -13.96 8.77 -29.45
N LYS A 631 -15.14 9.36 -29.28
CA LYS A 631 -15.67 10.39 -30.19
C LYS A 631 -14.85 11.69 -30.17
N GLU A 632 -14.25 12.03 -29.02
CA GLU A 632 -13.38 13.21 -28.93
C GLU A 632 -11.99 12.92 -29.52
N LEU A 633 -11.43 11.72 -29.29
CA LEU A 633 -10.19 11.25 -29.93
C LEU A 633 -10.30 11.19 -31.46
N GLU A 634 -11.44 10.73 -32.00
CA GLU A 634 -11.72 10.75 -33.44
C GLU A 634 -11.65 12.16 -34.05
N LYS A 635 -12.11 13.20 -33.33
CA LYS A 635 -11.99 14.60 -33.77
C LYS A 635 -10.55 15.12 -33.75
N LEU A 636 -9.71 14.57 -32.87
CA LEU A 636 -8.28 14.85 -32.78
C LEU A 636 -7.44 14.04 -33.81
N GLY A 637 -8.09 13.23 -34.66
CA GLY A 637 -7.43 12.38 -35.64
C GLY A 637 -6.96 11.02 -35.10
N VAL A 638 -7.23 10.71 -33.84
CA VAL A 638 -6.84 9.46 -33.17
C VAL A 638 -7.96 8.43 -33.30
N ASN A 639 -7.88 7.58 -34.31
CA ASN A 639 -8.91 6.57 -34.61
C ASN A 639 -8.64 5.24 -33.88
N ILE A 640 -9.24 5.08 -32.69
CA ILE A 640 -9.13 3.87 -31.86
C ILE A 640 -10.47 3.12 -31.82
N LYS A 641 -10.44 1.81 -32.10
CA LYS A 641 -11.59 0.92 -31.95
C LYS A 641 -11.70 0.41 -30.50
N THR A 642 -12.85 0.58 -29.87
CA THR A 642 -13.12 0.03 -28.53
C THR A 642 -13.42 -1.46 -28.57
N SER A 643 -12.85 -2.22 -27.64
CA SER A 643 -13.22 -3.61 -27.32
C SER A 643 -13.73 -3.68 -25.88
N LYS A 644 -14.55 -4.67 -25.58
CA LYS A 644 -15.18 -4.83 -24.26
C LYS A 644 -14.80 -6.17 -23.63
N CYS A 645 -14.89 -6.23 -22.31
CA CYS A 645 -14.39 -7.36 -21.52
C CYS A 645 -15.44 -8.48 -21.38
N LEU A 646 -15.21 -9.62 -22.03
CA LEU A 646 -16.09 -10.81 -21.94
C LEU A 646 -16.22 -11.38 -20.52
N ALA A 647 -15.22 -11.15 -19.64
CA ALA A 647 -15.31 -11.59 -18.25
C ALA A 647 -16.43 -10.89 -17.46
N HIS A 648 -16.86 -9.67 -17.82
CA HIS A 648 -18.01 -9.04 -17.16
C HIS A 648 -19.30 -9.80 -17.46
N GLY A 649 -19.63 -10.03 -18.74
CA GLY A 649 -20.79 -10.84 -19.12
C GLY A 649 -20.75 -12.26 -18.55
N ARG A 650 -19.54 -12.86 -18.48
CA ARG A 650 -19.32 -14.18 -17.84
C ARG A 650 -19.57 -14.17 -16.34
N ARG A 651 -19.11 -13.14 -15.62
CA ARG A 651 -19.19 -13.01 -14.15
C ARG A 651 -20.64 -12.89 -13.70
N GLU A 652 -21.41 -12.03 -14.36
CA GLU A 652 -22.85 -11.86 -14.08
C GLU A 652 -23.65 -13.14 -14.37
N LEU A 653 -23.32 -13.86 -15.45
CA LEU A 653 -23.94 -15.15 -15.74
C LEU A 653 -23.53 -16.23 -14.73
N TRP A 654 -22.29 -16.21 -14.25
CA TRP A 654 -21.80 -17.15 -13.22
C TRP A 654 -22.52 -16.97 -11.88
N TYR A 655 -22.72 -15.72 -11.42
CA TYR A 655 -23.51 -15.48 -10.21
C TYR A 655 -24.93 -16.05 -10.35
N TYR A 656 -25.62 -15.75 -11.46
CA TYR A 656 -26.95 -16.33 -11.72
C TYR A 656 -26.94 -17.87 -11.72
N LEU A 657 -25.97 -18.51 -12.37
CA LEU A 657 -25.89 -19.97 -12.42
C LEU A 657 -25.57 -20.58 -11.05
N LYS A 658 -24.77 -19.91 -10.21
CA LYS A 658 -24.50 -20.29 -8.82
C LYS A 658 -25.78 -20.22 -7.99
N ASP A 659 -26.42 -19.05 -7.96
CA ASP A 659 -27.58 -18.77 -7.09
C ASP A 659 -28.81 -19.60 -7.49
N SER A 660 -28.92 -19.97 -8.77
CA SER A 660 -29.97 -20.86 -9.27
C SER A 660 -29.66 -22.37 -9.17
N GLY A 661 -28.48 -22.76 -8.66
CA GLY A 661 -28.04 -24.16 -8.54
C GLY A 661 -27.75 -24.85 -9.88
N LEU A 662 -27.60 -24.09 -10.97
CA LEU A 662 -27.27 -24.62 -12.30
C LEU A 662 -25.75 -24.83 -12.47
N LEU A 663 -24.92 -24.08 -11.73
CA LEU A 663 -23.47 -24.24 -11.73
C LEU A 663 -23.05 -25.61 -11.19
N ASP A 664 -23.72 -26.13 -10.16
CA ASP A 664 -23.46 -27.48 -9.64
C ASP A 664 -23.68 -28.56 -10.70
N ILE A 665 -24.74 -28.42 -11.53
CA ILE A 665 -25.00 -29.33 -12.65
C ILE A 665 -23.89 -29.23 -13.71
N TYR A 666 -23.45 -28.00 -14.01
CA TYR A 666 -22.35 -27.74 -14.93
C TYR A 666 -21.05 -28.41 -14.47
N GLU A 667 -20.66 -28.24 -13.20
CA GLU A 667 -19.40 -28.73 -12.64
C GLU A 667 -19.41 -30.21 -12.23
N LYS A 668 -20.58 -30.78 -11.92
CA LYS A 668 -20.70 -32.19 -11.48
C LYS A 668 -21.00 -33.16 -12.62
N TYR A 669 -21.70 -32.71 -13.66
CA TYR A 669 -22.20 -33.59 -14.72
C TYR A 669 -21.81 -33.18 -16.14
N LEU A 670 -21.78 -31.88 -16.46
CA LEU A 670 -21.52 -31.44 -17.83
C LEU A 670 -20.02 -31.36 -18.13
N LEU A 671 -19.23 -30.82 -17.20
CA LEU A 671 -17.76 -30.76 -17.23
C LEU A 671 -17.16 -31.11 -15.85
N PRO A 672 -17.26 -32.39 -15.42
CA PRO A 672 -16.64 -32.84 -14.17
C PRO A 672 -15.12 -32.66 -14.17
N LYS A 673 -14.53 -32.48 -12.98
CA LYS A 673 -13.07 -32.37 -12.80
C LYS A 673 -12.36 -33.56 -13.46
N GLY A 674 -11.50 -33.27 -14.44
CA GLY A 674 -10.76 -34.27 -15.22
C GLY A 674 -11.37 -34.63 -16.58
N SER A 675 -12.59 -34.19 -16.90
CA SER A 675 -13.15 -34.29 -18.26
C SER A 675 -12.43 -33.38 -19.26
N SER A 676 -12.52 -33.71 -20.55
CA SER A 676 -12.09 -32.81 -21.62
C SER A 676 -13.18 -31.77 -21.88
N PHE A 677 -12.76 -30.56 -22.28
CA PHE A 677 -13.69 -29.47 -22.56
C PHE A 677 -14.60 -29.74 -23.78
N SER A 678 -14.24 -30.74 -24.60
CA SER A 678 -15.09 -31.30 -25.67
C SER A 678 -16.33 -32.03 -25.15
N ASP A 679 -16.28 -32.59 -23.94
CA ASP A 679 -17.22 -33.64 -23.52
C ASP A 679 -18.60 -33.05 -23.14
N PHE A 680 -18.66 -31.73 -22.94
CA PHE A 680 -19.86 -30.98 -22.57
C PHE A 680 -21.10 -31.32 -23.42
N LYS A 681 -20.97 -31.43 -24.74
CA LYS A 681 -22.12 -31.72 -25.63
C LYS A 681 -22.69 -33.10 -25.35
N GLU A 682 -21.85 -34.13 -25.28
CA GLU A 682 -22.28 -35.50 -25.04
C GLU A 682 -22.82 -35.65 -23.61
N ASN A 683 -22.15 -35.07 -22.62
CA ASN A 683 -22.60 -35.03 -21.24
C ASN A 683 -23.96 -34.32 -21.09
N LEU A 684 -24.19 -33.21 -21.81
CA LEU A 684 -25.48 -32.52 -21.84
C LEU A 684 -26.57 -33.37 -22.50
N GLN A 685 -26.28 -34.08 -23.59
CA GLN A 685 -27.24 -35.02 -24.19
C GLN A 685 -27.60 -36.17 -23.24
N ASN A 686 -26.61 -36.73 -22.57
CA ASN A 686 -26.81 -37.81 -21.61
C ASN A 686 -27.60 -37.33 -20.39
N TYR A 687 -27.30 -36.14 -19.86
CA TYR A 687 -28.07 -35.52 -18.76
C TYR A 687 -29.52 -35.17 -19.16
N LEU A 688 -29.76 -34.76 -20.41
CA LEU A 688 -31.11 -34.49 -20.89
C LEU A 688 -31.93 -35.77 -21.12
N ARG A 689 -31.28 -36.92 -21.40
CA ARG A 689 -31.93 -38.24 -21.49
C ARG A 689 -32.22 -38.84 -20.11
N GLU A 690 -31.26 -38.72 -19.19
CA GLU A 690 -31.33 -39.26 -17.82
C GLU A 690 -30.97 -38.17 -16.79
N PRO A 691 -31.91 -37.29 -16.43
CA PRO A 691 -31.65 -36.21 -15.48
C PRO A 691 -31.41 -36.76 -14.07
N LYS A 692 -30.35 -36.31 -13.40
CA LYS A 692 -29.95 -36.82 -12.08
C LYS A 692 -30.51 -35.97 -10.93
N ASP A 693 -29.93 -34.80 -10.69
CA ASP A 693 -30.31 -33.97 -9.54
C ASP A 693 -31.55 -33.09 -9.83
N ARG A 694 -31.72 -32.68 -11.10
CA ARG A 694 -32.79 -31.76 -11.54
C ARG A 694 -33.06 -31.88 -13.03
N VAL A 695 -34.34 -31.90 -13.43
CA VAL A 695 -34.75 -31.77 -14.83
C VAL A 695 -34.46 -30.35 -15.32
N LEU A 696 -33.61 -30.20 -16.34
CA LEU A 696 -33.31 -28.91 -16.95
C LEU A 696 -34.45 -28.47 -17.87
N ARG A 697 -35.01 -27.28 -17.61
CA ARG A 697 -35.94 -26.61 -18.54
C ARG A 697 -35.17 -25.97 -19.70
N SER A 698 -35.82 -25.72 -20.84
CA SER A 698 -35.16 -25.13 -22.03
C SER A 698 -34.39 -23.84 -21.71
N LYS A 699 -34.98 -22.94 -20.91
CA LYS A 699 -34.34 -21.74 -20.36
C LYS A 699 -32.99 -22.04 -19.67
N GLU A 700 -32.97 -23.07 -18.82
CA GLU A 700 -31.85 -23.43 -17.97
C GLU A 700 -30.73 -24.09 -18.81
N ARG A 701 -31.12 -24.98 -19.73
CA ARG A 701 -30.25 -25.56 -20.77
C ARG A 701 -29.56 -24.47 -21.59
N ASP A 702 -30.32 -23.48 -22.07
CA ASP A 702 -29.81 -22.44 -22.97
C ASP A 702 -28.77 -21.54 -22.29
N LEU A 703 -28.99 -21.19 -21.01
CA LEU A 703 -28.01 -20.44 -20.22
C LEU A 703 -26.72 -21.24 -19.98
N LEU A 704 -26.81 -22.56 -19.76
CA LEU A 704 -25.65 -23.44 -19.63
C LEU A 704 -24.87 -23.54 -20.96
N ILE A 705 -25.55 -23.55 -22.10
CA ILE A 705 -24.93 -23.49 -23.44
C ILE A 705 -24.23 -22.14 -23.66
N ILE A 706 -24.88 -21.02 -23.35
CA ILE A 706 -24.29 -19.67 -23.44
C ILE A 706 -23.03 -19.59 -22.57
N PHE A 707 -23.09 -20.06 -21.31
CA PHE A 707 -21.95 -20.09 -20.40
C PHE A 707 -20.80 -20.97 -20.92
N TYR A 708 -21.10 -22.15 -21.47
CA TYR A 708 -20.13 -23.00 -22.14
C TYR A 708 -19.45 -22.30 -23.33
N LEU A 709 -20.22 -21.65 -24.21
CA LEU A 709 -19.68 -20.95 -25.38
C LEU A 709 -18.78 -19.77 -25.00
N ILE A 710 -19.09 -19.04 -23.91
CA ILE A 710 -18.17 -18.03 -23.36
C ILE A 710 -16.87 -18.70 -22.88
N ASN A 711 -16.97 -19.77 -22.09
CA ASN A 711 -15.81 -20.49 -21.56
C ASN A 711 -14.95 -21.12 -22.69
N ALA A 712 -15.57 -21.56 -23.79
CA ALA A 712 -14.88 -22.09 -24.96
C ALA A 712 -13.89 -21.07 -25.55
N LEU A 713 -14.29 -19.80 -25.67
CA LEU A 713 -13.40 -18.72 -26.15
C LEU A 713 -12.15 -18.57 -25.27
N PHE A 714 -12.32 -18.65 -23.94
CA PHE A 714 -11.21 -18.64 -22.99
C PHE A 714 -10.29 -19.85 -23.12
N VAL A 715 -10.86 -21.05 -23.28
CA VAL A 715 -10.09 -22.30 -23.43
C VAL A 715 -9.29 -22.32 -24.72
N ILE A 716 -9.86 -21.83 -25.83
CA ILE A 716 -9.17 -21.72 -27.13
C ILE A 716 -7.93 -20.81 -26.99
N ASP A 717 -8.10 -19.57 -26.54
CA ASP A 717 -6.98 -18.63 -26.35
C ASP A 717 -5.94 -19.19 -25.36
N SER A 718 -6.38 -19.78 -24.25
CA SER A 718 -5.50 -20.36 -23.23
C SER A 718 -4.66 -21.52 -23.76
N SER A 719 -5.21 -22.35 -24.66
CA SER A 719 -4.48 -23.47 -25.26
C SER A 719 -3.26 -23.00 -26.05
N VAL A 720 -3.39 -21.91 -26.82
CA VAL A 720 -2.29 -21.30 -27.58
C VAL A 720 -1.28 -20.66 -26.63
N ILE A 721 -1.74 -19.94 -25.60
CA ILE A 721 -0.87 -19.34 -24.57
C ILE A 721 -0.04 -20.42 -23.86
N CYS A 722 -0.65 -21.53 -23.46
CA CYS A 722 0.04 -22.67 -22.85
C CYS A 722 1.05 -23.33 -23.80
N LYS A 723 0.69 -23.52 -25.08
CA LYS A 723 1.61 -24.07 -26.11
C LYS A 723 2.87 -23.23 -26.28
N HIS A 724 2.75 -21.91 -26.17
CA HIS A 724 3.87 -20.95 -26.25
C HIS A 724 4.50 -20.62 -24.89
N ASN A 725 4.29 -21.45 -23.86
CA ASN A 725 4.85 -21.28 -22.51
C ASN A 725 4.61 -19.88 -21.90
N PHE A 726 3.44 -19.28 -22.15
CA PHE A 726 3.06 -17.92 -21.73
C PHE A 726 3.90 -16.78 -22.36
N VAL A 727 4.74 -17.06 -23.36
CA VAL A 727 5.56 -16.06 -24.07
C VAL A 727 4.77 -15.43 -25.23
N CYS A 728 3.82 -14.58 -24.89
CA CYS A 728 2.82 -14.05 -25.83
C CYS A 728 3.32 -12.91 -26.76
N ASN A 729 4.59 -12.52 -26.72
CA ASN A 729 5.11 -11.38 -27.49
C ASN A 729 5.81 -11.75 -28.82
N THR A 730 5.99 -13.06 -29.10
CA THR A 730 6.66 -13.56 -30.32
C THR A 730 5.79 -13.39 -31.58
N ARG A 731 6.40 -13.52 -32.77
CA ARG A 731 5.65 -13.43 -34.05
C ARG A 731 4.84 -14.70 -34.29
N GLU A 732 5.41 -15.82 -33.90
CA GLU A 732 4.91 -17.19 -34.02
C GLU A 732 3.62 -17.35 -33.21
N PHE A 733 3.63 -16.89 -31.94
CA PHE A 733 2.43 -16.86 -31.10
C PHE A 733 1.32 -15.99 -31.71
N LYS A 734 1.65 -14.79 -32.19
CA LYS A 734 0.65 -13.85 -32.74
C LYS A 734 0.03 -14.38 -34.04
N ALA A 735 0.83 -15.01 -34.90
CA ALA A 735 0.35 -15.68 -36.09
C ALA A 735 -0.58 -16.86 -35.74
N GLU A 736 -0.15 -17.75 -34.83
CA GLU A 736 -0.96 -18.91 -34.43
C GLU A 736 -2.28 -18.49 -33.74
N LEU A 737 -2.23 -17.54 -32.81
CA LEU A 737 -3.44 -17.02 -32.15
C LEU A 737 -4.38 -16.33 -33.14
N GLY A 738 -3.84 -15.59 -34.11
CA GLY A 738 -4.63 -14.99 -35.20
C GLY A 738 -5.33 -16.06 -36.05
N ASP A 739 -4.60 -17.09 -36.46
CA ASP A 739 -5.12 -18.21 -37.25
C ASP A 739 -6.20 -18.99 -36.51
N VAL A 740 -5.98 -19.31 -35.23
CA VAL A 740 -6.94 -20.02 -34.38
C VAL A 740 -8.18 -19.16 -34.14
N ARG A 741 -8.05 -17.86 -33.88
CA ARG A 741 -9.19 -16.95 -33.74
C ARG A 741 -9.99 -16.81 -35.04
N ALA A 742 -9.32 -16.75 -36.19
CA ALA A 742 -9.97 -16.64 -37.50
C ALA A 742 -10.72 -17.92 -37.90
N LYS A 743 -10.15 -19.10 -37.63
CA LYS A 743 -10.71 -20.42 -38.01
C LYS A 743 -11.75 -20.93 -37.00
N VAL A 744 -11.51 -20.75 -35.70
CA VAL A 744 -12.30 -21.36 -34.61
C VAL A 744 -13.07 -20.30 -33.81
N SER A 745 -12.38 -19.36 -33.15
CA SER A 745 -13.03 -18.46 -32.19
C SER A 745 -14.09 -17.55 -32.82
N LYS A 746 -13.94 -17.17 -34.09
CA LYS A 746 -14.96 -16.43 -34.85
C LYS A 746 -16.29 -17.20 -34.96
N THR A 747 -16.23 -18.50 -35.21
CA THR A 747 -17.41 -19.37 -35.31
C THR A 747 -18.09 -19.52 -33.95
N VAL A 748 -17.30 -19.80 -32.90
CA VAL A 748 -17.78 -19.92 -31.51
C VAL A 748 -18.37 -18.60 -31.00
N ALA A 749 -17.75 -17.47 -31.32
CA ALA A 749 -18.29 -16.14 -30.98
C ALA A 749 -19.62 -15.88 -31.70
N ASN A 750 -19.74 -16.16 -32.99
CA ASN A 750 -21.02 -16.01 -33.69
C ASN A 750 -22.11 -16.89 -33.07
N ALA A 751 -21.82 -18.16 -32.76
CA ALA A 751 -22.75 -19.05 -32.07
C ALA A 751 -23.15 -18.55 -30.68
N LEU A 752 -22.22 -17.96 -29.91
CA LEU A 752 -22.51 -17.33 -28.62
C LEU A 752 -23.54 -16.19 -28.76
N PHE A 753 -23.31 -15.24 -29.66
CA PHE A 753 -24.19 -14.08 -29.79
C PHE A 753 -25.53 -14.44 -30.46
N ASP A 754 -25.56 -15.39 -31.41
CA ASP A 754 -26.82 -15.94 -31.93
C ASP A 754 -27.61 -16.68 -30.84
N ALA A 755 -26.94 -17.43 -29.94
CA ALA A 755 -27.60 -18.07 -28.81
C ALA A 755 -28.19 -17.06 -27.81
N VAL A 756 -27.49 -15.94 -27.54
CA VAL A 756 -28.03 -14.82 -26.74
C VAL A 756 -29.26 -14.19 -27.42
N LYS A 757 -29.21 -13.94 -28.74
CA LYS A 757 -30.35 -13.42 -29.51
C LYS A 757 -31.56 -14.38 -29.45
N LEU A 758 -31.35 -15.67 -29.74
CA LEU A 758 -32.39 -16.71 -29.67
C LEU A 758 -32.99 -16.82 -28.26
N TYR A 759 -32.18 -16.76 -27.21
CA TYR A 759 -32.67 -16.79 -25.83
C TYR A 759 -33.60 -15.61 -25.52
N ILE A 760 -33.25 -14.39 -25.93
CA ILE A 760 -34.12 -13.20 -25.75
C ILE A 760 -35.39 -13.32 -26.59
N ILE A 761 -35.32 -13.89 -27.80
CA ILE A 761 -36.49 -14.16 -28.66
C ILE A 761 -37.44 -15.16 -27.99
N ASN A 762 -36.92 -16.27 -27.45
CA ASN A 762 -37.69 -17.32 -26.80
C ASN A 762 -38.23 -16.90 -25.41
N HIS A 763 -37.56 -15.94 -24.76
CA HIS A 763 -37.92 -15.42 -23.45
C HIS A 763 -38.02 -13.89 -23.43
N PRO A 764 -39.01 -13.27 -24.13
CA PRO A 764 -39.09 -11.81 -24.29
C PRO A 764 -39.12 -11.04 -22.96
N LYS A 765 -39.67 -11.64 -21.91
CA LYS A 765 -39.73 -11.05 -20.55
C LYS A 765 -38.36 -10.77 -19.92
N VAL A 766 -37.26 -11.26 -20.49
CA VAL A 766 -35.89 -11.01 -20.00
C VAL A 766 -35.47 -9.56 -20.22
N VAL A 767 -36.05 -8.84 -21.18
CA VAL A 767 -35.74 -7.43 -21.47
C VAL A 767 -37.00 -6.56 -21.41
N LYS A 768 -36.84 -5.27 -21.08
CA LYS A 768 -37.91 -4.27 -21.16
C LYS A 768 -37.73 -3.43 -22.42
N ALA A 769 -38.72 -3.41 -23.31
CA ALA A 769 -38.73 -2.50 -24.45
C ALA A 769 -39.61 -1.26 -24.16
N GLN A 770 -39.11 -0.06 -24.49
CA GLN A 770 -39.83 1.22 -24.32
C GLN A 770 -39.59 2.15 -25.51
N TYR A 771 -40.60 2.91 -25.95
CA TYR A 771 -40.37 3.94 -26.98
C TYR A 771 -39.65 5.17 -26.41
N SER A 772 -38.80 5.79 -27.23
CA SER A 772 -38.25 7.13 -26.97
C SER A 772 -39.37 8.18 -26.93
N LYS A 773 -39.12 9.33 -26.28
CA LYS A 773 -40.05 10.46 -26.15
C LYS A 773 -40.60 10.96 -27.50
N ASP A 774 -39.84 10.77 -28.58
CA ASP A 774 -40.21 11.17 -29.94
C ASP A 774 -40.95 10.10 -30.76
N GLY A 775 -41.18 8.90 -30.20
CA GLY A 775 -41.93 7.81 -30.84
C GLY A 775 -41.22 7.09 -32.01
N THR A 776 -39.99 7.47 -32.34
CA THR A 776 -39.24 6.98 -33.53
C THR A 776 -38.28 5.81 -33.27
N LYS A 777 -37.88 5.62 -32.01
CA LYS A 777 -36.89 4.61 -31.59
C LYS A 777 -37.43 3.80 -30.41
N VAL A 778 -37.05 2.53 -30.34
CA VAL A 778 -37.27 1.64 -29.19
C VAL A 778 -35.95 1.52 -28.39
N ARG A 779 -36.03 1.67 -27.08
CA ARG A 779 -34.96 1.42 -26.11
C ARG A 779 -35.17 0.07 -25.45
N ILE A 780 -34.16 -0.80 -25.55
CA ILE A 780 -34.11 -2.09 -24.87
C ILE A 780 -33.33 -1.90 -23.56
N LEU A 781 -33.96 -2.23 -22.43
CA LEU A 781 -33.51 -1.96 -21.07
C LEU A 781 -33.48 -3.22 -20.21
N ARG A 782 -32.71 -3.17 -19.10
CA ARG A 782 -32.64 -4.25 -18.10
C ARG A 782 -34.02 -4.51 -17.50
N ASN A 783 -34.39 -5.79 -17.37
CA ASN A 783 -35.53 -6.17 -16.54
C ASN A 783 -35.04 -6.63 -15.15
N ASN A 784 -35.21 -5.79 -14.14
CA ASN A 784 -34.86 -6.12 -12.75
C ASN A 784 -35.66 -7.31 -12.17
N ASN A 785 -36.75 -7.73 -12.83
CA ASN A 785 -37.53 -8.92 -12.44
C ASN A 785 -36.98 -10.23 -13.06
N ALA A 786 -35.91 -10.16 -13.84
CA ALA A 786 -35.22 -11.30 -14.44
C ALA A 786 -33.72 -11.14 -14.19
N GLU A 787 -33.17 -11.90 -13.25
CA GLU A 787 -31.78 -11.75 -12.80
C GLU A 787 -30.78 -11.96 -13.94
N GLU A 788 -31.04 -12.94 -14.82
CA GLU A 788 -30.22 -13.20 -16.01
C GLU A 788 -30.16 -12.02 -17.01
N SER A 789 -31.09 -11.05 -16.91
CA SER A 789 -31.17 -9.88 -17.80
C SER A 789 -29.88 -9.08 -17.80
N LYS A 790 -29.20 -8.98 -16.65
CA LYS A 790 -27.97 -8.19 -16.48
C LYS A 790 -26.84 -8.72 -17.37
N ALA A 791 -26.60 -10.02 -17.35
CA ALA A 791 -25.56 -10.68 -18.14
C ALA A 791 -25.88 -10.66 -19.65
N LEU A 792 -27.12 -11.02 -20.01
CA LEU A 792 -27.53 -11.13 -21.40
C LEU A 792 -27.60 -9.78 -22.10
N LEU A 793 -28.08 -8.73 -21.41
CA LEU A 793 -28.09 -7.38 -21.97
C LEU A 793 -26.67 -6.82 -22.13
N TYR A 794 -25.72 -7.16 -21.27
CA TYR A 794 -24.31 -6.79 -21.46
C TYR A 794 -23.74 -7.45 -22.74
N LEU A 795 -23.92 -8.76 -22.89
CA LEU A 795 -23.46 -9.50 -24.07
C LEU A 795 -24.09 -8.96 -25.35
N PHE A 796 -25.39 -8.69 -25.34
CA PHE A 796 -26.11 -8.16 -26.50
C PHE A 796 -25.73 -6.70 -26.82
N LYS A 797 -25.68 -5.81 -25.81
CA LYS A 797 -25.35 -4.37 -25.98
C LYS A 797 -23.98 -4.16 -26.62
N PHE A 798 -23.00 -5.00 -26.27
CA PHE A 798 -21.61 -4.84 -26.69
C PHE A 798 -21.15 -5.92 -27.68
N GLU A 799 -22.06 -6.60 -28.40
CA GLU A 799 -21.70 -7.68 -29.33
C GLU A 799 -20.57 -7.29 -30.30
N SER A 800 -20.62 -6.08 -30.88
CA SER A 800 -19.62 -5.64 -31.88
C SER A 800 -18.22 -5.48 -31.27
N GLU A 801 -18.15 -4.98 -30.03
CA GLU A 801 -16.91 -4.74 -29.29
C GLU A 801 -16.41 -5.99 -28.54
N LEU A 802 -17.30 -6.92 -28.21
CA LEU A 802 -16.99 -8.23 -27.64
C LEU A 802 -16.56 -9.24 -28.71
N LYS A 803 -17.04 -9.14 -29.96
CA LYS A 803 -16.53 -9.89 -31.12
C LYS A 803 -15.16 -9.37 -31.59
N ARG A 804 -14.79 -8.12 -31.28
CA ARG A 804 -13.60 -7.43 -31.83
C ARG A 804 -12.27 -8.14 -31.58
N PHE A 805 -12.15 -9.02 -30.59
CA PHE A 805 -10.91 -9.80 -30.34
C PHE A 805 -10.47 -10.65 -31.55
N VAL A 806 -11.38 -11.01 -32.47
CA VAL A 806 -11.01 -11.74 -33.70
C VAL A 806 -10.36 -10.83 -34.76
N GLU A 807 -10.40 -9.51 -34.60
CA GLU A 807 -9.73 -8.56 -35.52
C GLU A 807 -8.20 -8.52 -35.34
N SER A 808 -7.69 -8.90 -34.16
CA SER A 808 -6.25 -8.86 -33.86
C SER A 808 -5.87 -9.75 -32.68
N PRO A 809 -4.76 -10.53 -32.73
CA PRO A 809 -4.27 -11.33 -31.61
C PRO A 809 -3.80 -10.48 -30.41
N GLU A 810 -3.59 -9.17 -30.60
CA GLU A 810 -3.18 -8.23 -29.53
C GLU A 810 -4.34 -7.82 -28.61
N ILE A 811 -5.59 -8.10 -28.99
CA ILE A 811 -6.78 -7.75 -28.19
C ILE A 811 -7.01 -8.86 -27.16
N GLU A 812 -7.03 -8.51 -25.88
CA GLU A 812 -7.36 -9.45 -24.81
C GLU A 812 -8.88 -9.67 -24.73
N LEU A 813 -9.32 -10.90 -24.42
CA LEU A 813 -10.74 -11.19 -24.12
C LEU A 813 -11.25 -10.46 -22.87
N THR A 814 -10.34 -9.92 -22.04
CA THR A 814 -10.68 -9.35 -20.73
C THR A 814 -9.87 -8.11 -20.38
N SER A 815 -10.46 -7.24 -19.56
CA SER A 815 -9.76 -6.20 -18.80
C SER A 815 -9.12 -6.71 -17.48
N ASN A 816 -9.05 -8.03 -17.24
CA ASN A 816 -8.52 -8.56 -15.96
C ASN A 816 -7.07 -8.12 -15.67
N ARG A 817 -6.28 -7.78 -16.70
CA ARG A 817 -4.94 -7.20 -16.53
C ARG A 817 -4.98 -5.83 -15.85
N SER A 818 -5.88 -4.95 -16.27
CA SER A 818 -6.06 -3.63 -15.66
C SER A 818 -6.74 -3.76 -14.29
N GLU A 819 -7.76 -4.60 -14.14
CA GLU A 819 -8.38 -4.90 -12.84
C GLU A 819 -7.33 -5.33 -11.80
N ARG A 820 -6.46 -6.29 -12.15
CA ARG A 820 -5.34 -6.73 -11.29
C ARG A 820 -4.30 -5.64 -11.02
N ALA A 821 -4.05 -4.75 -11.97
CA ALA A 821 -3.16 -3.61 -11.74
C ALA A 821 -3.78 -2.59 -10.76
N VAL A 822 -5.07 -2.26 -10.92
CA VAL A 822 -5.81 -1.40 -9.99
C VAL A 822 -5.86 -2.02 -8.58
N LYS A 823 -5.84 -3.36 -8.42
CA LYS A 823 -5.80 -4.00 -7.09
C LYS A 823 -4.63 -3.55 -6.22
N LEU A 824 -3.46 -3.21 -6.76
CA LEU A 824 -2.35 -2.64 -5.98
C LEU A 824 -2.77 -1.31 -5.31
N ALA A 825 -3.50 -0.46 -6.04
CA ALA A 825 -4.05 0.78 -5.49
C ALA A 825 -5.22 0.54 -4.53
N ILE A 826 -6.09 -0.44 -4.81
CA ILE A 826 -7.24 -0.78 -3.95
C ILE A 826 -6.78 -1.35 -2.60
N MET A 827 -5.77 -2.23 -2.58
CA MET A 827 -5.22 -2.78 -1.32
C MET A 827 -4.58 -1.69 -0.47
N ALA A 828 -3.88 -0.74 -1.10
CA ALA A 828 -3.36 0.44 -0.42
C ALA A 828 -4.52 1.31 0.13
N ARG A 829 -5.62 1.50 -0.62
CA ARG A 829 -6.84 2.19 -0.17
C ARG A 829 -7.58 1.47 0.96
N LYS A 830 -7.59 0.13 1.01
CA LYS A 830 -8.08 -0.62 2.20
C LYS A 830 -7.21 -0.33 3.44
N SER A 831 -6.00 0.18 3.26
CA SER A 831 -5.10 0.56 4.35
C SER A 831 -5.15 2.05 4.71
N PHE A 832 -5.57 2.95 3.80
CA PHE A 832 -5.75 4.38 4.07
C PHE A 832 -7.00 4.97 3.39
N MET A 833 -7.80 5.74 4.14
CA MET A 833 -9.08 6.28 3.65
C MET A 833 -8.90 7.31 2.50
N PHE A 834 -7.93 8.23 2.61
CA PHE A 834 -7.74 9.33 1.68
C PHE A 834 -6.27 9.76 1.53
N LEU A 835 -5.97 10.48 0.45
CA LEU A 835 -4.75 11.28 0.29
C LEU A 835 -5.07 12.76 0.56
N ASN A 836 -4.20 13.46 1.28
CA ASN A 836 -4.50 14.82 1.72
C ASN A 836 -4.35 15.86 0.58
N THR A 837 -3.36 15.68 -0.30
CA THR A 837 -2.99 16.64 -1.35
C THR A 837 -2.90 16.00 -2.73
N VAL A 838 -3.09 16.81 -3.79
CA VAL A 838 -2.95 16.40 -5.19
C VAL A 838 -1.51 15.96 -5.51
N ASP A 839 -0.51 16.65 -4.92
CA ASP A 839 0.89 16.22 -5.03
C ASP A 839 1.14 14.83 -4.43
N SER A 840 0.40 14.48 -3.37
CA SER A 840 0.51 13.16 -2.74
C SER A 840 -0.15 12.06 -3.57
N SER A 841 -1.15 12.39 -4.40
CA SER A 841 -1.75 11.43 -5.34
C SER A 841 -0.88 11.20 -6.57
N HIS A 842 -0.28 12.24 -7.17
CA HIS A 842 0.69 12.04 -8.25
C HIS A 842 1.93 11.27 -7.77
N ALA A 843 2.49 11.64 -6.61
CA ALA A 843 3.59 10.89 -6.02
C ALA A 843 3.25 9.42 -5.76
N PHE A 844 2.00 9.12 -5.39
CA PHE A 844 1.51 7.75 -5.21
C PHE A 844 1.40 7.00 -6.55
N THR A 845 0.83 7.62 -7.59
CA THR A 845 0.68 7.00 -8.91
C THR A 845 2.02 6.80 -9.62
N ASP A 846 2.98 7.70 -9.43
CA ASP A 846 4.36 7.51 -9.93
C ASP A 846 5.04 6.33 -9.21
N CYS A 847 4.95 6.25 -7.88
CA CYS A 847 5.49 5.11 -7.12
C CYS A 847 4.85 3.77 -7.54
N LEU A 848 3.51 3.74 -7.72
CA LEU A 848 2.80 2.56 -8.24
C LEU A 848 3.24 2.21 -9.66
N THR A 849 3.46 3.20 -10.52
CA THR A 849 3.94 3.01 -11.89
C THR A 849 5.31 2.33 -11.86
N ILE A 850 6.30 2.90 -11.17
CA ILE A 850 7.64 2.29 -11.08
C ILE A 850 7.58 0.86 -10.52
N THR A 851 6.88 0.67 -9.40
CA THR A 851 6.73 -0.63 -8.75
C THR A 851 6.07 -1.67 -9.66
N ALA A 852 4.95 -1.33 -10.30
CA ALA A 852 4.22 -2.27 -11.16
C ALA A 852 5.04 -2.69 -12.39
N ASN A 853 5.79 -1.77 -13.02
CA ASN A 853 6.64 -2.13 -14.16
C ASN A 853 7.82 -3.00 -13.74
N CYS A 854 8.43 -2.73 -12.60
CA CYS A 854 9.49 -3.59 -12.07
C CYS A 854 8.97 -5.01 -11.79
N LEU A 855 7.86 -5.13 -11.06
CA LEU A 855 7.24 -6.42 -10.74
C LEU A 855 6.80 -7.19 -12.00
N ASN A 856 6.10 -6.53 -12.94
CA ASN A 856 5.64 -7.12 -14.20
C ASN A 856 6.77 -7.64 -15.10
N ASN A 857 8.02 -7.22 -14.86
CA ASN A 857 9.17 -7.60 -15.67
C ASN A 857 10.22 -8.41 -14.87
N GLY A 858 9.98 -8.73 -13.60
CA GLY A 858 10.87 -9.53 -12.75
C GLY A 858 12.10 -8.77 -12.24
N ILE A 859 11.97 -7.46 -12.02
CA ILE A 859 13.06 -6.56 -11.62
C ILE A 859 12.95 -6.25 -10.11
N PRO A 860 14.04 -6.33 -9.33
CA PRO A 860 14.06 -5.86 -7.95
C PRO A 860 13.78 -4.36 -7.87
N VAL A 861 12.62 -4.00 -7.29
CA VAL A 861 12.14 -2.60 -7.24
C VAL A 861 13.14 -1.66 -6.55
N TYR A 862 13.69 -2.08 -5.41
CA TYR A 862 14.64 -1.28 -4.64
C TYR A 862 15.89 -0.96 -5.46
N ASP A 863 16.55 -1.99 -6.00
CA ASP A 863 17.84 -1.84 -6.66
C ASP A 863 17.72 -1.07 -7.98
N TYR A 864 16.61 -1.26 -8.72
CA TYR A 864 16.25 -0.41 -9.86
C TYR A 864 16.11 1.07 -9.46
N ILE A 865 15.39 1.38 -8.37
CA ILE A 865 15.20 2.78 -7.95
C ILE A 865 16.52 3.42 -7.51
N ILE A 866 17.38 2.70 -6.79
CA ILE A 866 18.71 3.18 -6.39
C ILE A 866 19.56 3.47 -7.64
N TRP A 867 19.55 2.57 -8.63
CA TRP A 867 20.25 2.74 -9.90
C TRP A 867 19.70 3.90 -10.74
N LEU A 868 18.37 4.08 -10.78
CA LEU A 868 17.71 5.20 -11.44
C LEU A 868 18.16 6.54 -10.85
N ILE A 869 18.13 6.67 -9.51
CA ILE A 869 18.56 7.89 -8.82
C ILE A 869 20.05 8.16 -9.06
N ALA A 870 20.89 7.12 -9.14
CA ALA A 870 22.31 7.27 -9.48
C ALA A 870 22.52 7.83 -10.90
N ASN A 871 21.83 7.28 -11.90
CA ASN A 871 21.91 7.78 -13.28
C ASN A 871 21.37 9.20 -13.41
N MET A 872 20.23 9.51 -12.78
CA MET A 872 19.65 10.84 -12.83
C MET A 872 20.51 11.89 -12.11
N LYS A 873 21.13 11.56 -10.97
CA LYS A 873 22.12 12.46 -10.33
C LYS A 873 23.37 12.65 -11.20
N TYR A 874 23.89 11.59 -11.83
CA TYR A 874 25.02 11.69 -12.74
C TYR A 874 24.72 12.60 -13.94
N ARG A 875 23.60 12.38 -14.62
CA ARG A 875 23.16 13.22 -15.75
C ARG A 875 22.83 14.65 -15.33
N LEU A 876 22.27 14.85 -14.14
CA LEU A 876 22.07 16.18 -13.56
C LEU A 876 23.41 16.90 -13.27
N SER A 877 24.45 16.18 -12.82
CA SER A 877 25.81 16.76 -12.70
C SER A 877 26.34 17.26 -14.04
N LEU A 878 26.19 16.47 -15.11
CA LEU A 878 26.62 16.88 -16.46
C LEU A 878 25.83 18.09 -16.99
N LEU A 879 24.52 18.17 -16.70
CA LEU A 879 23.70 19.31 -17.08
C LEU A 879 24.05 20.58 -16.30
N ASP A 880 24.28 20.46 -14.98
CA ASP A 880 24.68 21.57 -14.11
C ASP A 880 26.10 22.07 -14.45
N GLU A 881 27.02 21.16 -14.85
CA GLU A 881 28.31 21.54 -15.43
C GLU A 881 28.14 22.41 -16.68
N GLN A 882 27.24 22.06 -17.61
CA GLN A 882 27.02 22.81 -18.86
C GLN A 882 26.26 24.13 -18.66
N ASN A 883 25.15 24.06 -17.94
CA ASN A 883 24.21 25.15 -17.68
C ASN A 883 23.67 25.07 -16.23
N PRO A 884 24.35 25.74 -15.28
CA PRO A 884 23.97 25.70 -13.86
C PRO A 884 22.55 26.21 -13.62
N GLU A 885 21.80 25.50 -12.78
CA GLU A 885 20.44 25.87 -12.40
C GLU A 885 20.34 26.10 -10.90
N ASP A 886 19.71 27.20 -10.48
CA ASP A 886 19.56 27.54 -9.06
C ASP A 886 18.78 26.49 -8.25
N ASP A 887 18.01 25.59 -8.88
CA ASP A 887 17.32 24.48 -8.21
C ASP A 887 17.96 23.08 -8.37
N ALA A 888 19.16 22.99 -8.98
CA ALA A 888 19.91 21.75 -9.12
C ALA A 888 20.14 21.05 -7.76
N PHE A 889 19.87 19.74 -7.72
CA PHE A 889 19.97 18.87 -6.54
C PHE A 889 19.12 19.28 -5.32
N LYS A 890 18.22 20.27 -5.44
CA LYS A 890 17.29 20.68 -4.36
C LYS A 890 16.00 19.87 -4.42
N LEU A 891 15.36 19.66 -3.27
CA LEU A 891 14.05 19.03 -3.18
C LEU A 891 13.00 19.84 -3.98
N PRO A 892 12.28 19.26 -4.96
CA PRO A 892 11.18 19.94 -5.64
C PRO A 892 10.03 20.29 -4.70
N GLY A 893 9.28 21.34 -5.04
CA GLY A 893 8.14 21.77 -4.26
C GLY A 893 7.21 22.72 -5.02
N ARG A 894 6.15 23.17 -4.35
CA ARG A 894 5.21 24.17 -4.89
C ARG A 894 5.92 25.52 -5.08
N LYS A 895 5.80 26.12 -6.27
CA LYS A 895 6.31 27.48 -6.59
C LYS A 895 5.15 28.48 -6.63
N LYS A 896 5.43 29.78 -6.53
CA LYS A 896 4.44 30.82 -6.85
C LYS A 896 4.28 30.96 -8.36
N SER A 897 3.07 31.25 -8.82
CA SER A 897 2.84 31.60 -10.23
C SER A 897 3.55 32.91 -10.60
N LYS A 898 3.74 33.16 -11.90
CA LYS A 898 4.45 34.35 -12.40
C LYS A 898 3.80 35.67 -11.94
N ASP A 899 2.48 35.67 -11.75
CA ASP A 899 1.71 36.80 -11.25
C ASP A 899 1.73 36.93 -9.72
N GLY A 900 2.36 36.01 -9.00
CA GLY A 900 2.43 35.93 -7.53
C GLY A 900 1.13 35.55 -6.82
N ARG A 901 -0.02 35.65 -7.51
CA ARG A 901 -1.38 35.50 -6.95
C ARG A 901 -1.72 34.08 -6.49
N SER A 902 -1.20 33.07 -7.16
CA SER A 902 -1.50 31.65 -6.89
C SER A 902 -0.24 30.86 -6.55
N THR A 903 -0.43 29.71 -5.90
CA THR A 903 0.65 28.74 -5.65
C THR A 903 0.43 27.57 -6.61
N LEU A 904 1.40 27.30 -7.48
CA LEU A 904 1.38 26.19 -8.41
C LEU A 904 1.64 24.87 -7.66
N ASN A 905 0.96 23.80 -8.05
CA ASN A 905 1.22 22.47 -7.52
C ASN A 905 2.58 21.95 -8.01
N MET A 906 3.08 20.88 -7.41
CA MET A 906 4.41 20.34 -7.74
C MET A 906 4.45 19.66 -9.13
N TYR A 907 3.32 19.14 -9.59
CA TYR A 907 3.12 18.51 -10.91
C TYR A 907 2.41 19.44 -11.91
N ASP A 908 2.34 20.73 -11.60
CA ASP A 908 1.76 21.73 -12.50
C ASP A 908 2.68 21.92 -13.72
N PRO A 909 2.18 21.91 -14.98
CA PRO A 909 3.00 22.09 -16.18
C PRO A 909 3.80 23.40 -16.23
N ASP A 910 3.35 24.45 -15.54
CA ASP A 910 4.08 25.71 -15.40
C ASP A 910 5.16 25.66 -14.29
N ASN A 911 5.11 24.69 -13.37
CA ASN A 911 6.10 24.46 -12.32
C ASN A 911 7.24 23.55 -12.79
N LYS A 912 7.99 24.03 -13.79
CA LYS A 912 9.19 23.35 -14.30
C LYS A 912 10.35 23.42 -13.29
N CYS A 913 11.15 22.35 -13.24
CA CYS A 913 12.34 22.21 -12.40
C CYS A 913 13.51 21.62 -13.21
N CYS A 914 14.74 21.71 -12.70
CA CYS A 914 15.92 21.13 -13.37
C CYS A 914 15.79 19.64 -13.74
N TYR A 915 15.07 18.85 -12.93
CA TYR A 915 14.84 17.42 -13.18
C TYR A 915 14.07 17.13 -14.47
N ASP A 916 13.26 18.08 -14.95
CA ASP A 916 12.52 17.95 -16.22
C ASP A 916 13.42 18.08 -17.46
N LYS A 917 14.68 18.50 -17.27
CA LYS A 917 15.69 18.65 -18.33
C LYS A 917 16.63 17.44 -18.42
N ILE A 918 16.54 16.48 -17.50
CA ILE A 918 17.38 15.29 -17.46
C ILE A 918 16.99 14.38 -18.63
N ASP A 919 17.96 14.00 -19.46
CA ASP A 919 17.75 12.92 -20.42
C ASP A 919 17.52 11.60 -19.67
N ILE A 920 16.40 10.95 -19.96
CA ILE A 920 15.94 9.69 -19.37
C ILE A 920 16.09 8.49 -20.31
N SER A 921 16.68 8.69 -21.49
CA SER A 921 16.93 7.63 -22.47
C SER A 921 17.80 6.52 -21.88
N GLY A 922 17.32 5.27 -21.98
CA GLY A 922 18.01 4.11 -21.41
C GLY A 922 17.82 3.90 -19.89
N LEU A 923 16.93 4.67 -19.22
CA LEU A 923 16.73 4.59 -17.76
C LEU A 923 15.42 3.92 -17.32
N THR A 924 14.60 3.40 -18.23
CA THR A 924 13.34 2.73 -17.86
C THR A 924 13.59 1.34 -17.24
N PRO A 925 12.59 0.73 -16.56
CA PRO A 925 12.73 -0.64 -16.07
C PRO A 925 13.03 -1.65 -17.20
N PHE A 926 12.55 -1.38 -18.41
CA PHE A 926 12.82 -2.23 -19.56
C PHE A 926 14.29 -2.18 -19.97
N ASP A 927 14.88 -0.98 -19.98
CA ASP A 927 16.29 -0.77 -20.31
C ASP A 927 17.19 -1.42 -19.26
N TYR A 928 16.89 -1.23 -17.96
CA TYR A 928 17.58 -1.90 -16.85
C TYR A 928 17.60 -3.42 -17.04
N LYS A 929 16.45 -4.03 -17.39
CA LYS A 929 16.36 -5.46 -17.66
C LYS A 929 17.17 -5.88 -18.89
N GLU A 930 17.13 -5.12 -19.97
CA GLU A 930 17.92 -5.42 -21.18
C GLU A 930 19.43 -5.32 -20.90
N LEU A 931 19.87 -4.33 -20.12
CA LEU A 931 21.27 -4.17 -19.68
C LEU A 931 21.74 -5.34 -18.81
N VAL A 932 20.96 -5.73 -17.79
CA VAL A 932 21.28 -6.89 -16.93
C VAL A 932 21.35 -8.18 -17.76
N LEU A 933 20.40 -8.42 -18.67
CA LEU A 933 20.42 -9.60 -19.55
C LEU A 933 21.62 -9.59 -20.52
N SER A 934 22.00 -8.43 -21.06
CA SER A 934 23.14 -8.32 -21.98
C SER A 934 24.50 -8.57 -21.33
N HIS A 935 24.60 -8.47 -20.00
CA HIS A 935 25.82 -8.79 -19.26
C HIS A 935 25.91 -10.27 -18.85
N LEU A 936 24.79 -10.99 -18.90
CA LEU A 936 24.71 -12.44 -18.62
C LEU A 936 24.87 -13.30 -19.89
N GLN A 937 25.00 -12.67 -21.06
CA GLN A 937 25.18 -13.28 -22.38
C GLN A 937 26.62 -13.09 -22.85
#